data_AF-A0A089KPK4-F1
#
_entry.id   AF-A0A089KPK4-F1
#
_cell.length_a   1.000
_cell.length_b   1.000
_cell.length_c   1.000
_cell.angle_alpha   90.00
_cell.angle_beta   90.00
_cell.angle_gamma   90.00
#
_symmetry.space_group_name_H-M   'P 1'
#
loop_
_entity.id
_entity.type
_entity.pdbx_description
1 polymer ?
#
loop_
_entity_poly.entity_id
_entity_poly.type
_entity_poly.pdbx_seq_one_letter_code
_entity_poly.pdbx_strand_id
1 'polypeptide(L)'
;MKLSLCKKPVSLIMASILFLSLISGLCTLSPQTAKAASAEETRFLQLYAQLKDPVNGYFSAEGIPYHAVETLMSEAPDYGHMTTSEAYSYWMWLEVLYGHHTGDWSKLEEAWDNMEKYIIPINEGDGVQEQPTMSFYNPNSPATYASEFAQPDQYPSLLSGKYAAGKDPLDAELKAAYGNNQTYLMHWLVDVDNWYGFGNLLNPSHTAAYVNTFQRGEQESVWEAVPHPSQDNKAFGKANEGFISLFTKESSVPSAQWRYTNATDADARAVQAMYWAKELGYNNTVYLNKAKKMGDYLRYGMYDKYFQKVGSGADGTPEAGTGKDSNQYLLAWYTAWGGGLGQSGNWAWRIGASHAHQGYQNVVAAYALSDPEGGLVPSSATAGQDWSNSLKRQLEFYTWLQSSEGAIAGGATNSYDGAYKAYPAGTSTFYGMAYDDAPVYHDPPSNNWFGMQAWSVERIAELYYILASSGDTSSENFRMAKQVIENWVDWSSDYAFAGSRPVTDAEGYYLDSAGNRILGGDNPQVATVAAPGEFWIPGNVEWAGQPDTWTSFAASDGNSNLKAVTKNPSQDTGVLGSYIKALTFFAAGTQAEHGSYTALGGQAQQLAKALLDTAWGYNDGVGIATTESRGDYFRYFTKEVYFPSGWTGTFGQGNAIPGSATVPSDPAKGGSGVYASYTDIRPDIVNDPDWQYLLDKYNSSYNTVTKQWDNGAPEFTYHRFWSQVDMATAYAEYDRLINDSNGPVEPAAPKAPSKPNATAGNNSALLSWNKVNGADSYTVKRAVTSGGPYTDVASVTQVTYSDTTIVNGTTYYYVVSASNSTGTSPDSPEVSVKPAAVPIPAVGDLVVQYKTSDTNPGDNQFRPQLRIVNNGTTSVSLKDVKLRYYYTIDGEKDQQFNVDYATLGGSNVLGGFVKLTPAATGADYYVEISFTAGAGSLAPGANTGEIQLRINKTDWSNYNEAGDYSYDPSKISFSDWERVPLYLNGTLAWGLEP
;
A
#
# COMPACT_ATOMS: atom_id res chain seq x y z
N MET A 1 -3.02 81.43 -4.50
CA MET A 1 -2.36 82.16 -5.59
C MET A 1 -1.08 82.81 -5.05
N LYS A 2 0.03 82.65 -5.78
CA LYS A 2 1.39 83.20 -5.62
C LYS A 2 2.44 82.43 -4.77
N LEU A 3 3.58 82.28 -5.45
CA LEU A 3 4.98 82.21 -5.02
C LEU A 3 5.71 80.85 -5.07
N SER A 4 6.59 80.77 -6.09
CA SER A 4 8.03 80.47 -5.99
C SER A 4 8.46 79.12 -5.43
N LEU A 5 9.21 78.34 -6.23
CA LEU A 5 10.53 77.83 -5.81
C LEU A 5 11.36 77.24 -6.97
N CYS A 6 12.63 77.64 -6.98
CA CYS A 6 13.75 77.24 -7.81
C CYS A 6 14.00 75.71 -7.86
N LYS A 7 14.66 75.23 -8.93
CA LYS A 7 16.10 74.86 -8.95
C LYS A 7 16.52 74.21 -10.28
N LYS A 8 17.63 74.72 -10.83
CA LYS A 8 18.65 74.04 -11.67
C LYS A 8 20.01 74.41 -11.04
N PRO A 9 21.16 73.75 -11.31
CA PRO A 9 21.46 72.44 -11.92
C PRO A 9 22.51 71.66 -11.05
N VAL A 10 23.36 70.82 -11.67
CA VAL A 10 24.57 70.08 -11.16
C VAL A 10 24.25 68.61 -10.84
N SER A 11 24.54 67.63 -11.70
CA SER A 11 25.85 67.18 -12.21
C SER A 11 26.79 66.66 -11.13
N LEU A 12 26.38 65.59 -10.43
CA LEU A 12 27.21 64.61 -9.72
C LEU A 12 26.22 63.52 -9.25
N ILE A 13 26.60 62.25 -9.18
CA ILE A 13 25.73 61.06 -8.99
C ILE A 13 25.21 60.46 -10.31
N MET A 14 26.12 60.28 -11.26
CA MET A 14 26.01 59.21 -12.26
C MET A 14 27.40 58.65 -12.56
N ALA A 15 28.18 58.41 -11.50
CA ALA A 15 29.55 57.85 -11.60
C ALA A 15 29.95 56.95 -10.42
N SER A 16 29.04 56.62 -9.49
CA SER A 16 29.30 55.75 -8.33
C SER A 16 28.49 54.44 -8.34
N ILE A 17 27.73 54.16 -9.42
CA ILE A 17 27.03 52.87 -9.62
C ILE A 17 27.75 51.98 -10.66
N LEU A 18 28.84 52.47 -11.27
CA LEU A 18 29.62 51.74 -12.28
C LEU A 18 30.99 51.25 -11.79
N PHE A 19 31.20 51.21 -10.47
CA PHE A 19 32.42 50.66 -9.84
C PHE A 19 32.14 49.67 -8.70
N LEU A 20 30.90 49.13 -8.63
CA LEU A 20 30.52 48.06 -7.70
C LEU A 20 29.94 46.83 -8.43
N SER A 21 30.40 46.57 -9.65
CA SER A 21 30.03 45.39 -10.45
C SER A 21 31.24 44.63 -11.03
N LEU A 22 32.46 44.89 -10.53
CA LEU A 22 33.70 44.37 -11.12
C LEU A 22 34.62 43.58 -10.16
N ILE A 23 34.15 43.18 -8.97
CA ILE A 23 34.87 42.21 -8.10
C ILE A 23 33.89 41.20 -7.46
N SER A 24 33.14 40.49 -8.30
CA SER A 24 32.45 39.24 -7.91
C SER A 24 32.62 38.14 -8.97
N GLY A 25 33.64 38.27 -9.83
CA GLY A 25 34.05 37.25 -10.77
C GLY A 25 35.33 36.57 -10.31
N LEU A 26 35.23 35.65 -9.34
CA LEU A 26 36.24 34.63 -9.03
C LEU A 26 35.60 33.52 -8.17
N CYS A 27 34.46 33.01 -8.61
CA CYS A 27 34.11 31.60 -8.42
C CYS A 27 34.00 31.03 -9.83
N THR A 28 35.04 30.32 -10.26
CA THR A 28 34.98 29.44 -11.43
C THR A 28 34.04 28.28 -11.09
N LEU A 29 32.73 28.51 -11.20
CA LEU A 29 31.83 27.44 -11.59
C LEU A 29 32.10 27.23 -13.08
N SER A 30 32.80 26.14 -13.40
CA SER A 30 32.79 25.61 -14.75
C SER A 30 31.32 25.55 -15.19
N PRO A 31 30.92 26.09 -16.35
CA PRO A 31 29.59 25.84 -16.86
C PRO A 31 29.46 24.32 -17.01
N GLN A 32 28.61 23.71 -16.19
CA GLN A 32 28.08 22.39 -16.50
C GLN A 32 27.38 22.56 -17.84
N THR A 33 27.99 22.04 -18.90
CA THR A 33 27.31 21.88 -20.18
C THR A 33 26.02 21.14 -19.90
N ALA A 34 24.87 21.80 -20.10
CA ALA A 34 23.57 21.15 -20.01
C ALA A 34 23.62 19.89 -20.88
N LYS A 35 23.37 18.72 -20.27
CA LYS A 35 23.27 17.45 -21.00
C LYS A 35 22.18 17.64 -22.05
N ALA A 36 22.46 17.26 -23.29
CA ALA A 36 21.43 17.28 -24.33
C ALA A 36 20.36 16.25 -23.95
N ALA A 37 19.08 16.65 -24.05
CA ALA A 37 17.96 15.76 -23.76
C ALA A 37 18.04 14.48 -24.60
N SER A 38 17.67 13.35 -24.00
CA SER A 38 17.60 12.09 -24.75
C SER A 38 16.43 12.11 -25.75
N ALA A 39 16.39 11.14 -26.67
CA ALA A 39 15.25 10.98 -27.55
C ALA A 39 13.99 10.64 -26.74
N GLU A 40 14.11 9.79 -25.72
CA GLU A 40 13.02 9.36 -24.85
C GLU A 40 12.47 10.52 -24.00
N GLU A 41 13.33 11.34 -23.41
CA GLU A 41 12.91 12.57 -22.70
C GLU A 41 12.13 13.51 -23.63
N THR A 42 12.64 13.71 -24.85
CA THR A 42 11.98 14.56 -25.86
C THR A 42 10.61 14.00 -26.23
N ARG A 43 10.49 12.68 -26.40
CA ARG A 43 9.23 12.00 -26.75
C ARG A 43 8.22 12.07 -25.60
N PHE A 44 8.65 11.89 -24.35
CA PHE A 44 7.80 12.10 -23.18
C PHE A 44 7.21 13.51 -23.16
N LEU A 45 8.05 14.54 -23.26
CA LEU A 45 7.59 15.94 -23.23
C LEU A 45 6.68 16.28 -24.41
N GLN A 46 6.89 15.67 -25.58
CA GLN A 46 6.00 15.82 -26.72
C GLN A 46 4.62 15.18 -26.46
N LEU A 47 4.57 13.94 -25.96
CA LEU A 47 3.30 13.29 -25.61
C LEU A 47 2.57 14.03 -24.49
N TYR A 48 3.30 14.50 -23.48
CA TYR A 48 2.73 15.37 -22.46
C TYR A 48 2.10 16.62 -23.09
N ALA A 49 2.81 17.31 -23.99
CA ALA A 49 2.26 18.48 -24.67
C ALA A 49 0.99 18.13 -25.49
N GLN A 50 0.96 16.98 -26.15
CA GLN A 50 -0.21 16.49 -26.89
C GLN A 50 -1.40 16.20 -25.96
N LEU A 51 -1.17 15.54 -24.83
CA LEU A 51 -2.18 15.26 -23.80
C LEU A 51 -2.77 16.53 -23.19
N LYS A 52 -1.94 17.55 -22.99
CA LYS A 52 -2.36 18.81 -22.36
C LYS A 52 -2.84 19.86 -23.34
N ASP A 53 -2.75 19.64 -24.65
CA ASP A 53 -3.26 20.56 -25.66
C ASP A 53 -4.80 20.53 -25.67
N PRO A 54 -5.49 21.63 -25.33
CA PRO A 54 -6.95 21.67 -25.36
C PRO A 54 -7.55 21.36 -26.73
N VAL A 55 -6.80 21.53 -27.82
CA VAL A 55 -7.24 21.17 -29.18
C VAL A 55 -7.43 19.66 -29.35
N ASN A 56 -6.66 18.86 -28.60
CA ASN A 56 -6.69 17.40 -28.68
C ASN A 56 -7.82 16.76 -27.84
N GLY A 57 -8.51 17.53 -27.00
CA GLY A 57 -9.79 17.09 -26.41
C GLY A 57 -9.70 16.08 -25.27
N TYR A 58 -8.53 15.79 -24.70
CA TYR A 58 -8.40 14.85 -23.57
C TYR A 58 -9.07 15.32 -22.27
N PHE A 59 -9.27 16.62 -22.09
CA PHE A 59 -9.83 17.22 -20.89
C PHE A 59 -11.10 18.01 -21.22
N SER A 60 -12.08 17.94 -20.32
CA SER A 60 -13.29 18.74 -20.38
C SER A 60 -13.03 20.23 -20.10
N ALA A 61 -14.05 21.05 -20.29
CA ALA A 61 -14.00 22.47 -19.93
C ALA A 61 -13.78 22.72 -18.43
N GLU A 62 -14.08 21.74 -17.57
CA GLU A 62 -13.85 21.78 -16.12
C GLU A 62 -12.44 21.28 -15.73
N GLY A 63 -11.61 20.93 -16.73
CA GLY A 63 -10.26 20.41 -16.53
C GLY A 63 -10.22 18.96 -16.05
N ILE A 64 -11.28 18.19 -16.30
CA ILE A 64 -11.42 16.78 -15.91
C ILE A 64 -10.96 15.93 -17.10
N PRO A 65 -10.03 14.96 -16.94
CA PRO A 65 -9.66 14.08 -18.03
C PRO A 65 -10.84 13.18 -18.40
N TYR A 66 -11.16 13.03 -19.68
CA TYR A 66 -12.10 12.00 -20.15
C TYR A 66 -11.44 10.62 -20.14
N HIS A 67 -12.24 9.56 -20.30
CA HIS A 67 -11.71 8.22 -20.53
C HIS A 67 -11.01 8.14 -21.89
N ALA A 68 -11.60 8.73 -22.94
CA ALA A 68 -10.93 8.99 -24.22
C ALA A 68 -11.44 10.27 -24.89
N VAL A 69 -10.72 10.70 -25.92
CA VAL A 69 -11.12 11.81 -26.80
C VAL A 69 -12.38 11.47 -27.59
N GLU A 70 -12.50 10.23 -28.07
CA GLU A 70 -13.66 9.76 -28.81
C GLU A 70 -14.81 9.41 -27.86
N THR A 71 -16.04 9.72 -28.27
CA THR A 71 -17.25 9.55 -27.47
C THR A 71 -17.91 8.17 -27.63
N LEU A 72 -17.96 7.62 -28.85
CA LEU A 72 -18.54 6.29 -29.13
C LEU A 72 -17.57 5.17 -28.74
N MET A 73 -17.66 4.73 -27.49
CA MET A 73 -16.86 3.64 -26.96
C MET A 73 -17.54 3.00 -25.75
N SER A 74 -17.37 1.69 -25.57
CA SER A 74 -17.80 0.94 -24.40
C SER A 74 -16.85 -0.23 -24.12
N GLU A 75 -16.38 -0.34 -22.87
CA GLU A 75 -15.42 -1.39 -22.45
C GLU A 75 -15.38 -1.60 -20.93
N ALA A 76 -15.54 -0.54 -20.15
CA ALA A 76 -15.81 -0.56 -18.71
C ALA A 76 -16.64 0.67 -18.32
N PRO A 77 -16.18 1.91 -18.58
CA PRO A 77 -17.13 2.98 -18.89
C PRO A 77 -17.82 2.64 -20.22
N ASP A 78 -19.04 3.13 -20.36
CA ASP A 78 -19.91 2.83 -21.48
C ASP A 78 -20.10 4.02 -22.44
N TYR A 79 -19.37 5.11 -22.22
CA TYR A 79 -19.30 6.28 -23.10
C TYR A 79 -17.93 6.97 -22.87
N GLY A 80 -17.28 7.44 -23.93
CA GLY A 80 -15.87 7.86 -23.85
C GLY A 80 -15.64 9.14 -23.04
N HIS A 81 -16.65 10.00 -22.92
CA HIS A 81 -16.60 11.19 -22.05
C HIS A 81 -17.12 10.95 -20.63
N MET A 82 -17.33 9.69 -20.24
CA MET A 82 -17.19 9.35 -18.83
C MET A 82 -15.73 9.58 -18.42
N THR A 83 -15.50 9.70 -17.12
CA THR A 83 -14.17 9.53 -16.56
C THR A 83 -14.20 8.54 -15.42
N THR A 84 -13.03 8.05 -15.07
CA THR A 84 -12.85 7.04 -14.04
C THR A 84 -11.83 7.50 -12.99
N SER A 85 -11.92 6.92 -11.80
CA SER A 85 -10.84 7.06 -10.81
C SER A 85 -9.50 6.59 -11.37
N GLU A 86 -9.52 5.61 -12.29
CA GLU A 86 -8.36 5.18 -13.05
C GLU A 86 -7.75 6.34 -13.86
N ALA A 87 -8.52 7.03 -14.70
CA ALA A 87 -8.04 8.16 -15.50
C ALA A 87 -7.40 9.25 -14.61
N TYR A 88 -8.02 9.56 -13.47
CA TYR A 88 -7.44 10.46 -12.47
C TYR A 88 -6.11 9.95 -11.91
N SER A 89 -6.03 8.68 -11.53
CA SER A 89 -4.78 8.09 -11.01
C SER A 89 -3.65 8.07 -12.04
N TYR A 90 -3.96 7.90 -13.33
CA TYR A 90 -3.00 8.06 -14.42
C TYR A 90 -2.61 9.53 -14.62
N TRP A 91 -3.56 10.47 -14.52
CA TRP A 91 -3.25 11.89 -14.61
C TRP A 91 -2.23 12.28 -13.53
N MET A 92 -2.43 11.81 -12.30
CA MET A 92 -1.46 11.99 -11.22
C MET A 92 -0.06 11.49 -11.61
N TRP A 93 0.05 10.27 -12.16
CA TRP A 93 1.34 9.70 -12.57
C TRP A 93 2.03 10.52 -13.69
N LEU A 94 1.26 10.99 -14.67
CA LEU A 94 1.75 11.87 -15.73
C LEU A 94 2.40 13.13 -15.15
N GLU A 95 1.69 13.79 -14.23
CA GLU A 95 2.15 15.06 -13.63
C GLU A 95 3.34 14.85 -12.69
N VAL A 96 3.49 13.67 -12.09
CA VAL A 96 4.68 13.32 -11.29
C VAL A 96 5.94 13.31 -12.15
N LEU A 97 5.91 12.61 -13.30
CA LEU A 97 7.08 12.56 -14.18
C LEU A 97 7.34 13.90 -14.87
N TYR A 98 6.28 14.64 -15.20
CA TYR A 98 6.44 16.01 -15.72
C TYR A 98 7.09 16.93 -14.67
N GLY A 99 6.62 16.88 -13.41
CA GLY A 99 7.21 17.62 -12.31
C GLY A 99 8.67 17.23 -12.04
N HIS A 100 9.02 15.96 -12.20
CA HIS A 100 10.42 15.50 -12.12
C HIS A 100 11.30 16.12 -13.22
N HIS A 101 10.89 16.02 -14.49
CA HIS A 101 11.68 16.53 -15.62
C HIS A 101 11.79 18.07 -15.65
N THR A 102 10.74 18.77 -15.20
CA THR A 102 10.69 20.24 -15.29
C THR A 102 11.03 20.96 -13.99
N GLY A 103 10.95 20.27 -12.85
CA GLY A 103 10.99 20.87 -11.51
C GLY A 103 9.70 21.61 -11.12
N ASP A 104 8.67 21.62 -11.97
CA ASP A 104 7.38 22.27 -11.71
C ASP A 104 6.33 21.26 -11.19
N TRP A 105 6.19 21.21 -9.88
CA TRP A 105 5.21 20.35 -9.20
C TRP A 105 3.81 20.96 -9.13
N SER A 106 3.58 22.18 -9.62
CA SER A 106 2.26 22.83 -9.51
C SER A 106 1.16 22.05 -10.26
N LYS A 107 1.51 21.35 -11.34
CA LYS A 107 0.57 20.56 -12.13
C LYS A 107 0.09 19.30 -11.42
N LEU A 108 0.95 18.70 -10.60
CA LEU A 108 0.58 17.61 -9.71
C LEU A 108 -0.45 18.07 -8.66
N GLU A 109 -0.24 19.27 -8.11
CA GLU A 109 -1.13 19.87 -7.11
C GLU A 109 -2.49 20.24 -7.71
N GLU A 110 -2.50 20.84 -8.91
CA GLU A 110 -3.73 21.14 -9.68
C GLU A 110 -4.52 19.86 -10.01
N ALA A 111 -3.84 18.77 -10.37
CA ALA A 111 -4.47 17.48 -10.64
C ALA A 111 -5.11 16.88 -9.37
N TRP A 112 -4.41 16.92 -8.23
CA TRP A 112 -4.96 16.44 -6.96
C TRP A 112 -6.18 17.27 -6.53
N ASP A 113 -6.10 18.60 -6.64
CA ASP A 113 -7.21 19.48 -6.28
C ASP A 113 -8.43 19.28 -7.19
N ASN A 114 -8.23 19.00 -8.48
CA ASN A 114 -9.32 18.63 -9.39
C ASN A 114 -9.95 17.28 -9.00
N MET A 115 -9.13 16.27 -8.71
CA MET A 115 -9.58 14.96 -8.23
C MET A 115 -10.43 15.08 -6.96
N GLU A 116 -9.94 15.82 -5.96
CA GLU A 116 -10.66 16.04 -4.71
C GLU A 116 -11.99 16.76 -4.91
N LYS A 117 -12.05 17.67 -5.88
CA LYS A 117 -13.25 18.46 -6.18
C LYS A 117 -14.35 17.68 -6.89
N TYR A 118 -14.01 16.83 -7.87
CA TYR A 118 -14.99 16.28 -8.80
C TYR A 118 -15.23 14.78 -8.67
N ILE A 119 -14.30 14.02 -8.07
CA ILE A 119 -14.43 12.56 -8.00
C ILE A 119 -14.28 11.98 -6.59
N ILE A 120 -13.78 12.72 -5.60
CA ILE A 120 -13.85 12.31 -4.19
C ILE A 120 -15.08 12.97 -3.55
N PRO A 121 -16.12 12.22 -3.15
CA PRO A 121 -17.37 12.79 -2.68
C PRO A 121 -17.27 13.27 -1.23
N ILE A 122 -16.43 14.26 -0.93
CA ILE A 122 -16.14 14.72 0.43
C ILE A 122 -16.35 16.23 0.56
N ASN A 123 -16.60 16.67 1.80
CA ASN A 123 -16.67 18.09 2.17
C ASN A 123 -15.31 18.81 2.25
N GLU A 124 -14.22 18.16 1.81
CA GLU A 124 -12.89 18.76 1.67
C GLU A 124 -12.73 19.22 0.21
N GLY A 125 -11.98 20.29 -0.03
CA GLY A 125 -11.93 20.94 -1.35
C GLY A 125 -12.89 22.13 -1.42
N ASP A 126 -14.06 21.96 -2.05
CA ASP A 126 -15.01 23.06 -2.31
C ASP A 126 -16.00 23.34 -1.15
N GLY A 127 -15.99 22.51 -0.10
CA GLY A 127 -16.78 22.68 1.11
C GLY A 127 -18.25 22.25 0.99
N VAL A 128 -18.58 21.40 0.01
CA VAL A 128 -19.92 20.83 -0.16
C VAL A 128 -20.03 19.43 0.46
N GLN A 129 -21.06 19.19 1.28
CA GLN A 129 -21.26 17.90 1.93
C GLN A 129 -21.91 16.87 0.99
N GLU A 130 -21.13 15.90 0.51
CA GLU A 130 -21.58 14.88 -0.44
C GLU A 130 -21.81 13.48 0.18
N GLN A 131 -21.55 13.34 1.50
CA GLN A 131 -21.84 12.15 2.32
C GLN A 131 -22.70 12.51 3.56
N PRO A 132 -23.90 13.10 3.38
CA PRO A 132 -24.61 13.84 4.43
C PRO A 132 -24.99 13.03 5.68
N THR A 133 -25.13 11.70 5.56
CA THR A 133 -25.66 10.84 6.61
C THR A 133 -24.66 9.78 7.08
N MET A 134 -23.39 9.87 6.66
CA MET A 134 -22.33 8.92 7.03
C MET A 134 -22.09 8.84 8.55
N SER A 135 -22.44 9.89 9.30
CA SER A 135 -22.37 9.92 10.76
C SER A 135 -23.34 8.95 11.46
N PHE A 136 -24.37 8.47 10.76
CA PHE A 136 -25.31 7.45 11.25
C PHE A 136 -24.84 6.01 11.02
N TYR A 137 -23.65 5.81 10.47
CA TYR A 137 -23.06 4.50 10.28
C TYR A 137 -22.90 3.74 11.59
N ASN A 138 -23.23 2.45 11.57
CA ASN A 138 -23.08 1.56 12.71
C ASN A 138 -22.00 0.49 12.42
N PRO A 139 -20.78 0.61 12.99
CA PRO A 139 -19.70 -0.35 12.75
C PRO A 139 -19.97 -1.75 13.33
N ASN A 140 -20.99 -1.92 14.18
CA ASN A 140 -21.40 -3.25 14.67
C ASN A 140 -22.42 -3.94 13.75
N SER A 141 -22.91 -3.24 12.73
CA SER A 141 -23.79 -3.79 11.69
C SER A 141 -23.57 -3.00 10.39
N PRO A 142 -22.40 -3.14 9.74
CA PRO A 142 -21.96 -2.27 8.65
C PRO A 142 -22.92 -2.20 7.46
N ALA A 143 -23.59 -3.30 7.13
CA ALA A 143 -24.55 -3.39 6.03
C ALA A 143 -25.55 -4.54 6.26
N THR A 144 -26.57 -4.62 5.41
CA THR A 144 -27.52 -5.74 5.38
C THR A 144 -27.18 -6.67 4.23
N TYR A 145 -27.08 -7.98 4.51
CA TYR A 145 -26.75 -8.99 3.51
C TYR A 145 -27.82 -9.09 2.40
N ALA A 146 -27.35 -9.11 1.16
CA ALA A 146 -28.05 -9.58 -0.03
C ALA A 146 -27.11 -10.53 -0.80
N SER A 147 -27.66 -11.54 -1.47
CA SER A 147 -26.84 -12.46 -2.28
C SER A 147 -26.51 -11.79 -3.61
N GLU A 148 -25.33 -12.05 -4.15
CA GLU A 148 -25.11 -11.88 -5.57
C GLU A 148 -25.72 -13.06 -6.33
N PHE A 149 -25.89 -12.88 -7.63
CA PHE A 149 -26.37 -13.91 -8.54
C PHE A 149 -25.53 -13.92 -9.81
N ALA A 150 -25.49 -15.06 -10.48
CA ALA A 150 -24.72 -15.22 -11.70
C ALA A 150 -25.28 -14.37 -12.85
N GLN A 151 -26.60 -14.19 -12.93
CA GLN A 151 -27.26 -13.51 -14.05
C GLN A 151 -27.99 -12.23 -13.62
N PRO A 152 -27.94 -11.13 -14.43
CA PRO A 152 -28.69 -9.90 -14.14
C PRO A 152 -30.20 -10.13 -13.98
N ASP A 153 -30.74 -11.12 -14.69
CA ASP A 153 -32.12 -11.58 -14.65
C ASP A 153 -32.65 -11.93 -13.25
N GLN A 154 -31.76 -12.35 -12.36
CA GLN A 154 -32.11 -12.78 -11.00
C GLN A 154 -32.23 -11.61 -10.01
N TYR A 155 -31.90 -10.40 -10.46
CA TYR A 155 -32.05 -9.16 -9.69
C TYR A 155 -33.45 -8.56 -9.89
N PRO A 156 -34.00 -7.82 -8.89
CA PRO A 156 -33.37 -7.35 -7.66
C PRO A 156 -33.14 -8.44 -6.60
N SER A 157 -32.00 -8.39 -5.92
CA SER A 157 -31.65 -9.30 -4.82
C SER A 157 -32.32 -8.90 -3.49
N LEU A 158 -32.80 -9.88 -2.74
CA LEU A 158 -33.47 -9.63 -1.46
C LEU A 158 -32.45 -9.22 -0.38
N LEU A 159 -32.67 -8.04 0.23
CA LEU A 159 -32.02 -7.62 1.48
C LEU A 159 -32.55 -8.45 2.64
N SER A 160 -32.03 -9.68 2.75
CA SER A 160 -32.54 -10.71 3.65
C SER A 160 -31.96 -10.63 5.05
N GLY A 161 -30.75 -10.08 5.20
CA GLY A 161 -30.00 -10.18 6.46
C GLY A 161 -29.75 -11.63 6.90
N LYS A 162 -29.78 -12.59 5.95
CA LYS A 162 -29.61 -14.03 6.23
C LYS A 162 -28.34 -14.30 7.04
N TYR A 163 -27.25 -13.64 6.66
CA TYR A 163 -26.01 -13.62 7.41
C TYR A 163 -25.86 -12.26 8.07
N ALA A 164 -25.64 -12.24 9.38
CA ALA A 164 -25.33 -11.02 10.11
C ALA A 164 -23.96 -10.51 9.64
N ALA A 165 -23.86 -9.22 9.31
CA ALA A 165 -22.57 -8.63 8.99
C ALA A 165 -21.65 -8.68 10.22
N GLY A 166 -20.34 -8.88 9.98
CA GLY A 166 -19.33 -8.77 11.02
C GLY A 166 -19.10 -7.33 11.46
N LYS A 167 -18.17 -7.14 12.39
CA LYS A 167 -17.79 -5.81 12.88
C LYS A 167 -16.79 -5.15 11.95
N ASP A 168 -16.95 -3.85 11.76
CA ASP A 168 -15.95 -2.97 11.16
C ASP A 168 -14.99 -2.46 12.24
N PRO A 169 -13.71 -2.88 12.20
CA PRO A 169 -12.71 -2.44 13.17
C PRO A 169 -12.03 -1.11 12.81
N LEU A 170 -12.29 -0.53 11.63
CA LEU A 170 -11.59 0.67 11.13
C LEU A 170 -12.29 1.98 11.52
N ASP A 171 -13.62 2.02 11.57
CA ASP A 171 -14.38 3.28 11.74
C ASP A 171 -13.95 4.11 12.95
N ALA A 172 -13.74 3.49 14.12
CA ALA A 172 -13.31 4.19 15.32
C ALA A 172 -11.91 4.78 15.18
N GLU A 173 -11.01 4.05 14.52
CA GLU A 173 -9.63 4.46 14.27
C GLU A 173 -9.56 5.62 13.25
N LEU A 174 -10.33 5.54 12.16
CA LEU A 174 -10.44 6.60 11.15
C LEU A 174 -11.06 7.88 11.73
N LYS A 175 -12.11 7.76 12.55
CA LYS A 175 -12.69 8.89 13.29
C LYS A 175 -11.68 9.55 14.23
N ALA A 176 -10.86 8.75 14.91
CA ALA A 176 -9.83 9.29 15.80
C ALA A 176 -8.74 10.02 15.01
N ALA A 177 -8.37 9.53 13.82
CA ALA A 177 -7.35 10.15 12.98
C ALA A 177 -7.83 11.43 12.28
N TYR A 178 -9.07 11.46 11.80
CA TYR A 178 -9.55 12.50 10.88
C TYR A 178 -10.75 13.31 11.40
N GLY A 179 -11.25 13.00 12.61
CA GLY A 179 -12.37 13.68 13.25
C GLY A 179 -13.75 13.36 12.65
N ASN A 180 -13.80 12.56 11.59
CA ASN A 180 -15.03 12.11 10.93
C ASN A 180 -14.79 10.75 10.24
N ASN A 181 -15.83 10.17 9.65
CA ASN A 181 -15.77 8.93 8.88
C ASN A 181 -16.26 9.09 7.44
N GLN A 182 -16.14 10.28 6.86
CA GLN A 182 -16.42 10.47 5.43
C GLN A 182 -15.30 9.80 4.64
N THR A 183 -15.67 8.92 3.71
CA THR A 183 -14.69 8.19 2.91
C THR A 183 -13.91 9.15 2.04
N TYR A 184 -12.59 9.14 2.15
CA TYR A 184 -11.68 9.90 1.30
C TYR A 184 -11.08 8.95 0.25
N LEU A 185 -11.93 8.48 -0.66
CA LEU A 185 -11.59 7.64 -1.81
C LEU A 185 -12.35 8.17 -3.02
N MET A 186 -11.78 7.98 -4.21
CA MET A 186 -12.47 8.33 -5.44
C MET A 186 -13.71 7.45 -5.64
N HIS A 187 -14.81 8.05 -6.09
CA HIS A 187 -15.83 7.28 -6.78
C HIS A 187 -15.27 6.78 -8.11
N TRP A 188 -15.62 5.57 -8.53
CA TRP A 188 -14.99 4.97 -9.70
C TRP A 188 -15.41 5.59 -11.04
N LEU A 189 -16.62 6.17 -11.15
CA LEU A 189 -17.19 6.65 -12.42
C LEU A 189 -17.90 7.99 -12.26
N VAL A 190 -17.60 8.91 -13.18
CA VAL A 190 -18.20 10.25 -13.25
C VAL A 190 -18.62 10.53 -14.69
N ASP A 191 -19.85 11.00 -14.85
CA ASP A 191 -20.38 11.55 -16.09
C ASP A 191 -19.97 13.02 -16.19
N VAL A 192 -18.88 13.28 -16.92
CA VAL A 192 -18.19 14.57 -16.94
C VAL A 192 -19.05 15.65 -17.62
N ASP A 193 -19.72 15.28 -18.70
CA ASP A 193 -20.50 16.20 -19.52
C ASP A 193 -21.99 16.21 -19.15
N ASN A 194 -22.37 15.48 -18.09
CA ASN A 194 -23.76 15.20 -17.74
C ASN A 194 -24.55 14.62 -18.94
N TRP A 195 -23.89 13.76 -19.72
CA TRP A 195 -24.45 13.14 -20.92
C TRP A 195 -25.65 12.23 -20.61
N TYR A 196 -25.68 11.62 -19.43
CA TYR A 196 -26.86 10.90 -18.97
C TYR A 196 -28.00 11.82 -18.56
N GLY A 197 -27.73 13.08 -18.22
CA GLY A 197 -28.76 14.04 -17.84
C GLY A 197 -29.27 13.92 -16.40
N PHE A 198 -28.61 13.14 -15.54
CA PHE A 198 -29.00 13.01 -14.14
C PHE A 198 -28.72 14.27 -13.30
N GLY A 199 -27.66 15.00 -13.64
CA GLY A 199 -27.11 16.10 -12.86
C GLY A 199 -26.46 15.66 -11.54
N ASN A 200 -25.71 16.56 -10.92
CA ASN A 200 -25.13 16.36 -9.59
C ASN A 200 -26.07 16.95 -8.53
N LEU A 201 -26.77 16.09 -7.78
CA LEU A 201 -27.80 16.51 -6.82
C LEU A 201 -27.21 17.28 -5.62
N LEU A 202 -26.13 16.77 -5.03
CA LEU A 202 -25.52 17.32 -3.82
C LEU A 202 -24.60 18.49 -4.14
N ASN A 203 -24.06 18.56 -5.36
CA ASN A 203 -23.31 19.70 -5.86
C ASN A 203 -23.76 20.15 -7.26
N PRO A 204 -24.94 20.81 -7.38
CA PRO A 204 -25.54 21.19 -8.66
C PRO A 204 -24.78 22.29 -9.40
N SER A 205 -23.66 22.79 -8.84
CA SER A 205 -22.77 23.72 -9.53
C SER A 205 -21.78 23.02 -10.46
N HIS A 206 -21.58 21.71 -10.29
CA HIS A 206 -20.71 20.89 -11.14
C HIS A 206 -21.51 20.31 -12.30
N THR A 207 -20.94 20.35 -13.50
CA THR A 207 -21.46 19.58 -14.64
C THR A 207 -21.23 18.10 -14.39
N ALA A 208 -20.01 17.76 -13.96
CA ALA A 208 -19.63 16.41 -13.58
C ALA A 208 -20.57 15.81 -12.51
N ALA A 209 -21.18 14.68 -12.86
CA ALA A 209 -22.14 13.98 -12.01
C ALA A 209 -21.65 12.57 -11.65
N TYR A 210 -21.74 12.24 -10.36
CA TYR A 210 -21.45 10.88 -9.89
C TYR A 210 -22.51 9.89 -10.39
N VAL A 211 -22.06 8.86 -11.11
CA VAL A 211 -22.93 7.84 -11.72
C VAL A 211 -22.40 6.44 -11.44
N ASN A 212 -23.30 5.46 -11.44
CA ASN A 212 -22.98 4.05 -11.33
C ASN A 212 -23.59 3.26 -12.48
N THR A 213 -23.02 2.10 -12.77
CA THR A 213 -23.52 1.13 -13.77
C THR A 213 -23.64 -0.26 -13.16
N PHE A 214 -22.51 -0.97 -12.98
CA PHE A 214 -22.45 -2.37 -12.53
C PHE A 214 -23.01 -2.56 -11.12
N GLN A 215 -24.01 -3.43 -10.99
CA GLN A 215 -24.68 -3.78 -9.72
C GLN A 215 -25.25 -5.21 -9.68
N ARG A 216 -25.18 -5.99 -10.79
CA ARG A 216 -25.97 -7.22 -10.98
C ARG A 216 -25.14 -8.47 -11.33
N GLY A 217 -23.99 -8.61 -10.67
CA GLY A 217 -23.24 -9.86 -10.62
C GLY A 217 -22.39 -10.12 -11.86
N GLU A 218 -21.83 -11.33 -11.92
CA GLU A 218 -20.68 -11.66 -12.79
C GLU A 218 -20.95 -11.65 -14.29
N GLN A 219 -22.21 -11.82 -14.71
CA GLN A 219 -22.59 -11.76 -16.13
C GLN A 219 -23.11 -10.39 -16.55
N GLU A 220 -23.17 -9.40 -15.66
CA GLU A 220 -23.49 -8.04 -16.09
C GLU A 220 -22.27 -7.42 -16.79
N SER A 221 -22.18 -7.61 -18.10
CA SER A 221 -21.19 -6.90 -18.91
C SER A 221 -21.50 -5.39 -18.97
N VAL A 222 -20.54 -4.61 -19.48
CA VAL A 222 -20.71 -3.17 -19.71
C VAL A 222 -21.94 -2.85 -20.59
N TRP A 223 -22.30 -3.78 -21.47
CA TRP A 223 -23.42 -3.66 -22.39
C TRP A 223 -24.79 -3.81 -21.71
N GLU A 224 -24.83 -4.55 -20.61
CA GLU A 224 -26.06 -4.98 -19.94
C GLU A 224 -26.43 -4.10 -18.75
N ALA A 225 -25.50 -3.27 -18.28
CA ALA A 225 -25.71 -2.38 -17.14
C ALA A 225 -26.69 -1.23 -17.45
N VAL A 226 -27.43 -0.81 -16.43
CA VAL A 226 -28.34 0.35 -16.48
C VAL A 226 -27.70 1.51 -15.71
N PRO A 227 -27.24 2.58 -16.39
CA PRO A 227 -26.65 3.73 -15.72
C PRO A 227 -27.65 4.41 -14.79
N HIS A 228 -27.17 4.90 -13.66
CA HIS A 228 -28.02 5.49 -12.64
C HIS A 228 -27.24 6.47 -11.76
N PRO A 229 -27.88 7.50 -11.19
CA PRO A 229 -27.20 8.46 -10.35
C PRO A 229 -26.74 7.81 -9.05
N SER A 230 -25.52 8.13 -8.63
CA SER A 230 -25.00 7.76 -7.31
C SER A 230 -25.84 8.39 -6.20
N GLN A 231 -26.43 9.57 -6.45
CA GLN A 231 -27.27 10.34 -5.55
C GLN A 231 -28.75 10.24 -5.96
N ASP A 232 -29.40 9.11 -5.66
CA ASP A 232 -30.76 8.78 -6.10
C ASP A 232 -31.83 9.41 -5.17
N ASN A 233 -32.31 10.59 -5.56
CA ASN A 233 -33.47 11.25 -4.95
C ASN A 233 -34.83 10.77 -5.50
N LYS A 234 -34.82 9.77 -6.40
CA LYS A 234 -36.00 9.17 -7.01
C LYS A 234 -36.74 10.08 -8.01
N ALA A 235 -36.05 11.13 -8.51
CA ALA A 235 -36.54 11.96 -9.62
C ALA A 235 -36.49 11.22 -10.96
N PHE A 236 -35.55 10.29 -11.10
CA PHE A 236 -35.40 9.38 -12.23
C PHE A 236 -35.69 7.94 -11.78
N GLY A 237 -35.66 6.99 -12.72
CA GLY A 237 -36.00 5.60 -12.48
C GLY A 237 -37.51 5.40 -12.27
N LYS A 238 -37.89 4.36 -11.53
CA LYS A 238 -39.28 4.03 -11.26
C LYS A 238 -39.87 5.00 -10.23
N ALA A 239 -41.08 5.47 -10.50
CA ALA A 239 -41.77 6.42 -9.63
C ALA A 239 -41.80 5.93 -8.16
N ASN A 240 -41.40 6.80 -7.23
CA ASN A 240 -41.25 6.57 -5.78
C ASN A 240 -40.12 5.61 -5.35
N GLU A 241 -39.49 4.89 -6.27
CA GLU A 241 -38.49 3.85 -5.97
C GLU A 241 -37.08 4.19 -6.48
N GLY A 242 -36.96 5.10 -7.47
CA GLY A 242 -35.68 5.38 -8.11
C GLY A 242 -35.23 4.20 -8.97
N PHE A 243 -33.91 3.99 -9.04
CA PHE A 243 -33.33 2.80 -9.68
C PHE A 243 -33.14 1.63 -8.70
N ILE A 244 -33.28 1.87 -7.39
CA ILE A 244 -32.92 0.90 -6.33
C ILE A 244 -33.62 -0.46 -6.51
N SER A 245 -34.88 -0.46 -6.92
CA SER A 245 -35.66 -1.68 -7.10
C SER A 245 -35.29 -2.52 -8.33
N LEU A 246 -34.31 -2.10 -9.14
CA LEU A 246 -33.63 -2.95 -10.11
C LEU A 246 -32.57 -3.84 -9.45
N PHE A 247 -31.98 -3.39 -8.34
CA PHE A 247 -30.78 -4.00 -7.75
C PHE A 247 -31.11 -4.73 -6.45
N THR A 248 -31.89 -4.11 -5.57
CA THR A 248 -32.26 -4.68 -4.27
C THR A 248 -33.76 -4.63 -4.04
N LYS A 249 -34.24 -5.62 -3.30
CA LYS A 249 -35.62 -5.74 -2.86
C LYS A 249 -35.67 -5.74 -1.34
N GLU A 250 -36.54 -4.90 -0.80
CA GLU A 250 -36.86 -4.82 0.62
C GLU A 250 -38.38 -4.82 0.82
N SER A 251 -38.85 -4.91 2.06
CA SER A 251 -40.29 -4.96 2.38
C SER A 251 -41.00 -3.62 2.21
N SER A 252 -40.24 -2.53 2.25
CA SER A 252 -40.73 -1.15 2.13
C SER A 252 -40.38 -0.57 0.77
N VAL A 253 -40.98 0.58 0.43
CA VAL A 253 -40.52 1.35 -0.73
C VAL A 253 -39.11 1.88 -0.43
N PRO A 254 -38.12 1.73 -1.33
CA PRO A 254 -36.77 2.21 -1.09
C PRO A 254 -36.74 3.70 -0.74
N SER A 255 -35.91 4.03 0.26
CA SER A 255 -35.64 5.43 0.60
C SER A 255 -34.80 6.10 -0.49
N ALA A 256 -34.95 7.42 -0.63
CA ALA A 256 -33.97 8.21 -1.38
C ALA A 256 -32.60 8.06 -0.69
N GLN A 257 -31.54 7.86 -1.47
CA GLN A 257 -30.24 7.47 -0.93
C GLN A 257 -29.10 7.84 -1.85
N TRP A 258 -27.91 7.93 -1.29
CA TRP A 258 -26.65 8.10 -2.02
C TRP A 258 -25.78 6.86 -1.82
N ARG A 259 -24.98 6.50 -2.84
CA ARG A 259 -23.98 5.42 -2.78
C ARG A 259 -22.81 5.72 -3.71
N TYR A 260 -21.62 5.41 -3.23
CA TYR A 260 -20.39 5.49 -4.02
C TYR A 260 -19.63 4.17 -3.87
N THR A 261 -18.91 3.82 -4.93
CA THR A 261 -18.05 2.65 -5.04
C THR A 261 -16.70 3.11 -5.55
N ASN A 262 -15.60 2.69 -4.93
CA ASN A 262 -14.27 2.97 -5.47
C ASN A 262 -13.80 1.86 -6.42
N ALA A 263 -12.67 2.07 -7.09
CA ALA A 263 -11.86 1.01 -7.66
C ALA A 263 -10.52 0.99 -6.90
N THR A 264 -10.20 -0.11 -6.23
CA THR A 264 -9.07 -0.12 -5.28
C THR A 264 -7.71 0.05 -5.95
N ASP A 265 -7.57 -0.40 -7.20
CA ASP A 265 -6.36 -0.22 -8.00
C ASP A 265 -6.09 1.26 -8.30
N ALA A 266 -7.13 2.06 -8.54
CA ALA A 266 -7.03 3.46 -8.88
C ALA A 266 -6.54 4.33 -7.70
N ASP A 267 -7.17 4.20 -6.53
CA ASP A 267 -6.70 4.89 -5.33
C ASP A 267 -5.28 4.43 -4.95
N ALA A 268 -4.97 3.14 -5.12
CA ALA A 268 -3.63 2.63 -4.90
C ALA A 268 -2.60 3.20 -5.90
N ARG A 269 -2.96 3.35 -7.18
CA ARG A 269 -2.11 3.95 -8.22
C ARG A 269 -1.86 5.44 -7.94
N ALA A 270 -2.85 6.16 -7.41
CA ALA A 270 -2.64 7.55 -6.95
C ALA A 270 -1.62 7.61 -5.79
N VAL A 271 -1.68 6.66 -4.85
CA VAL A 271 -0.65 6.54 -3.78
C VAL A 271 0.73 6.16 -4.36
N GLN A 272 0.79 5.23 -5.30
CA GLN A 272 2.03 4.85 -6.01
C GLN A 272 2.66 6.06 -6.72
N ALA A 273 1.86 6.86 -7.43
CA ALA A 273 2.33 8.10 -8.05
C ALA A 273 2.93 9.05 -7.00
N MET A 274 2.26 9.23 -5.85
CA MET A 274 2.78 10.10 -4.79
C MET A 274 4.03 9.54 -4.08
N TYR A 275 4.20 8.22 -4.05
CA TYR A 275 5.46 7.60 -3.63
C TYR A 275 6.59 8.04 -4.58
N TRP A 276 6.41 7.89 -5.88
CA TRP A 276 7.40 8.33 -6.86
C TRP A 276 7.63 9.85 -6.83
N ALA A 277 6.58 10.65 -6.68
CA ALA A 277 6.72 12.11 -6.52
C ALA A 277 7.68 12.43 -5.37
N LYS A 278 7.48 11.80 -4.21
CA LYS A 278 8.33 11.96 -3.04
C LYS A 278 9.78 11.55 -3.32
N GLU A 279 9.98 10.36 -3.90
CA GLU A 279 11.33 9.87 -4.22
C GLU A 279 12.05 10.76 -5.24
N LEU A 280 11.30 11.39 -6.14
CA LEU A 280 11.80 12.31 -7.16
C LEU A 280 11.91 13.77 -6.66
N GLY A 281 11.68 14.03 -5.37
CA GLY A 281 12.00 15.29 -4.70
C GLY A 281 10.80 16.16 -4.28
N TYR A 282 9.57 15.72 -4.55
CA TYR A 282 8.38 16.40 -4.04
C TYR A 282 8.26 16.27 -2.51
N ASN A 283 7.99 17.39 -1.83
CA ASN A 283 8.01 17.42 -0.36
C ASN A 283 6.87 18.23 0.28
N ASN A 284 5.88 18.66 -0.50
CA ASN A 284 4.75 19.40 0.05
C ASN A 284 3.86 18.45 0.87
N THR A 285 3.89 18.64 2.19
CA THR A 285 3.26 17.73 3.14
C THR A 285 1.74 17.78 3.10
N VAL A 286 1.12 18.81 2.51
CA VAL A 286 -0.33 18.88 2.33
C VAL A 286 -0.81 17.69 1.50
N TYR A 287 -0.27 17.52 0.30
CA TYR A 287 -0.69 16.46 -0.62
C TYR A 287 -0.16 15.08 -0.22
N LEU A 288 1.04 15.00 0.36
CA LEU A 288 1.53 13.73 0.93
C LEU A 288 0.63 13.24 2.08
N ASN A 289 0.07 14.14 2.88
CA ASN A 289 -0.90 13.77 3.91
C ASN A 289 -2.27 13.39 3.34
N LYS A 290 -2.68 13.98 2.22
CA LYS A 290 -3.88 13.55 1.48
C LYS A 290 -3.71 12.13 0.92
N ALA A 291 -2.55 11.80 0.35
CA ALA A 291 -2.22 10.44 -0.08
C ALA A 291 -2.22 9.43 1.07
N LYS A 292 -1.64 9.80 2.22
CA LYS A 292 -1.73 9.00 3.47
C LYS A 292 -3.18 8.74 3.87
N LYS A 293 -4.03 9.77 3.83
CA LYS A 293 -5.45 9.66 4.18
C LYS A 293 -6.20 8.75 3.21
N MET A 294 -5.95 8.87 1.91
CA MET A 294 -6.49 7.96 0.89
C MET A 294 -6.09 6.52 1.17
N GLY A 295 -4.80 6.26 1.41
CA GLY A 295 -4.30 4.93 1.79
C GLY A 295 -4.89 4.40 3.11
N ASP A 296 -5.26 5.26 4.04
CA ASP A 296 -5.91 4.86 5.29
C ASP A 296 -7.34 4.34 5.07
N TYR A 297 -8.14 5.08 4.28
CA TYR A 297 -9.49 4.67 3.90
C TYR A 297 -9.50 3.48 2.94
N LEU A 298 -8.47 3.34 2.10
CA LEU A 298 -8.34 2.24 1.14
C LEU A 298 -8.23 0.87 1.84
N ARG A 299 -7.92 0.84 3.14
CA ARG A 299 -7.98 -0.39 3.95
C ARG A 299 -9.37 -1.04 3.97
N TYR A 300 -10.46 -0.32 3.68
CA TYR A 300 -11.78 -0.94 3.51
C TYR A 300 -11.81 -1.95 2.33
N GLY A 301 -10.98 -1.76 1.31
CA GLY A 301 -10.79 -2.72 0.23
C GLY A 301 -10.17 -4.04 0.69
N MET A 302 -9.66 -4.12 1.93
CA MET A 302 -9.07 -5.34 2.50
C MET A 302 -10.05 -6.22 3.27
N TYR A 303 -11.31 -5.82 3.39
CA TYR A 303 -12.30 -6.56 4.17
C TYR A 303 -13.28 -7.31 3.27
N ASP A 304 -13.71 -8.49 3.72
CA ASP A 304 -14.84 -9.20 3.12
C ASP A 304 -16.07 -8.30 2.97
N LYS A 305 -16.87 -8.51 1.92
CA LYS A 305 -18.04 -7.70 1.58
C LYS A 305 -18.96 -7.40 2.76
N TYR A 306 -19.28 -8.41 3.57
CA TYR A 306 -20.15 -8.28 4.74
C TYR A 306 -19.38 -8.53 6.04
N PHE A 307 -18.07 -8.28 6.04
CA PHE A 307 -17.18 -8.51 7.18
C PHE A 307 -17.30 -9.94 7.73
N GLN A 308 -17.57 -10.93 6.87
CA GLN A 308 -17.49 -12.33 7.27
C GLN A 308 -16.02 -12.73 7.45
N LYS A 309 -15.77 -13.62 8.39
CA LYS A 309 -14.43 -14.14 8.65
C LYS A 309 -13.88 -14.84 7.40
N VAL A 310 -12.62 -14.57 7.08
CA VAL A 310 -11.96 -15.15 5.91
C VAL A 310 -11.90 -16.68 6.05
N GLY A 311 -12.32 -17.40 5.01
CA GLY A 311 -12.42 -18.85 4.92
C GLY A 311 -13.63 -19.48 5.64
N SER A 312 -14.43 -18.71 6.37
CA SER A 312 -15.59 -19.26 7.09
C SER A 312 -16.71 -19.76 6.16
N GLY A 313 -16.77 -19.25 4.93
CA GLY A 313 -17.75 -19.68 3.93
C GLY A 313 -17.46 -21.04 3.28
N ALA A 314 -16.33 -21.68 3.58
CA ALA A 314 -15.85 -22.86 2.84
C ALA A 314 -16.84 -24.04 2.82
N ASP A 315 -17.63 -24.22 3.87
CA ASP A 315 -18.67 -25.27 3.97
C ASP A 315 -20.11 -24.74 3.74
N GLY A 316 -20.24 -23.47 3.33
CA GLY A 316 -21.52 -22.79 3.12
C GLY A 316 -22.13 -22.14 4.37
N THR A 317 -21.38 -22.10 5.48
CA THR A 317 -21.83 -21.52 6.75
C THR A 317 -20.92 -20.39 7.24
N PRO A 318 -20.94 -19.21 6.57
CA PRO A 318 -20.06 -18.10 6.93
C PRO A 318 -20.30 -17.61 8.38
N GLU A 319 -19.23 -17.16 9.01
CA GLU A 319 -19.21 -16.61 10.37
C GLU A 319 -18.95 -15.10 10.33
N ALA A 320 -19.73 -14.33 11.09
CA ALA A 320 -19.52 -12.89 11.22
C ALA A 320 -18.17 -12.59 11.91
N GLY A 321 -17.33 -11.76 11.29
CA GLY A 321 -16.06 -11.34 11.87
C GLY A 321 -16.22 -10.51 13.15
N THR A 322 -15.27 -10.64 14.07
CA THR A 322 -15.28 -9.96 15.38
C THR A 322 -14.24 -8.84 15.51
N GLY A 323 -13.31 -8.76 14.56
CA GLY A 323 -12.27 -7.74 14.45
C GLY A 323 -11.62 -7.78 13.07
N LYS A 324 -10.31 -8.04 13.01
CA LYS A 324 -9.56 -8.15 11.74
C LYS A 324 -9.58 -9.55 11.13
N ASP A 325 -10.36 -10.47 11.67
CA ASP A 325 -10.54 -11.84 11.15
C ASP A 325 -11.36 -11.88 9.83
N SER A 326 -12.00 -10.78 9.46
CA SER A 326 -12.60 -10.53 8.14
C SER A 326 -11.70 -9.76 7.17
N ASN A 327 -10.46 -9.45 7.58
CA ASN A 327 -9.46 -8.79 6.74
C ASN A 327 -8.67 -9.84 5.94
N GLN A 328 -8.81 -9.80 4.61
CA GLN A 328 -8.09 -10.66 3.67
C GLN A 328 -6.68 -10.14 3.34
N TYR A 329 -6.37 -8.89 3.70
CA TYR A 329 -5.12 -8.17 3.42
C TYR A 329 -4.77 -8.04 1.92
N LEU A 330 -5.76 -8.25 1.05
CA LEU A 330 -5.67 -8.04 -0.39
C LEU A 330 -6.56 -6.85 -0.77
N LEU A 331 -6.20 -6.14 -1.83
CA LEU A 331 -7.12 -5.19 -2.45
C LEU A 331 -8.20 -5.97 -3.20
N ALA A 332 -9.39 -6.04 -2.61
CA ALA A 332 -10.59 -6.55 -3.30
C ALA A 332 -10.97 -5.62 -4.46
N TRP A 333 -11.91 -6.03 -5.32
CA TRP A 333 -12.33 -5.20 -6.46
C TRP A 333 -12.78 -3.79 -6.07
N TYR A 334 -13.50 -3.67 -4.96
CA TYR A 334 -14.04 -2.40 -4.48
C TYR A 334 -14.23 -2.38 -2.96
N THR A 335 -14.41 -1.18 -2.43
CA THR A 335 -15.27 -0.92 -1.28
C THR A 335 -16.38 0.03 -1.71
N ALA A 336 -17.56 -0.11 -1.10
CA ALA A 336 -18.68 0.80 -1.34
C ALA A 336 -19.29 1.30 -0.03
N TRP A 337 -19.82 2.51 -0.07
CA TRP A 337 -20.48 3.15 1.06
C TRP A 337 -21.68 3.96 0.60
N GLY A 338 -22.68 4.08 1.46
CA GLY A 338 -23.91 4.79 1.13
C GLY A 338 -24.73 5.16 2.34
N GLY A 339 -25.79 5.93 2.13
CA GLY A 339 -26.66 6.41 3.20
C GLY A 339 -27.95 7.03 2.70
N GLY A 340 -28.87 7.30 3.61
CA GLY A 340 -30.15 7.91 3.26
C GLY A 340 -30.00 9.39 2.87
N LEU A 341 -30.87 9.88 2.00
CA LEU A 341 -31.01 11.31 1.67
C LEU A 341 -32.20 11.94 2.40
N GLY A 342 -32.10 13.23 2.69
CA GLY A 342 -33.17 14.03 3.30
C GLY A 342 -33.41 13.73 4.78
N GLN A 343 -34.46 14.34 5.35
CA GLN A 343 -34.72 14.34 6.81
C GLN A 343 -35.04 12.97 7.40
N SER A 344 -35.44 12.00 6.57
CA SER A 344 -35.71 10.61 6.98
C SER A 344 -34.53 9.66 6.75
N GLY A 345 -33.41 10.14 6.22
CA GLY A 345 -32.25 9.35 5.79
C GLY A 345 -31.24 9.01 6.88
N ASN A 346 -31.64 8.87 8.15
CA ASN A 346 -30.73 8.73 9.30
C ASN A 346 -30.09 7.32 9.41
N TRP A 347 -29.41 6.88 8.36
CA TRP A 347 -28.70 5.60 8.29
C TRP A 347 -27.58 5.69 7.25
N ALA A 348 -26.54 4.89 7.43
CA ALA A 348 -25.47 4.70 6.45
C ALA A 348 -24.88 3.30 6.57
N TRP A 349 -24.23 2.83 5.51
CA TRP A 349 -23.64 1.50 5.40
C TRP A 349 -22.28 1.53 4.72
N ARG A 350 -21.50 0.47 4.93
CA ARG A 350 -20.24 0.18 4.25
C ARG A 350 -20.15 -1.31 3.93
N ILE A 351 -19.55 -1.63 2.80
CA ILE A 351 -19.13 -2.98 2.42
C ILE A 351 -17.68 -2.93 1.93
N GLY A 352 -16.90 -3.97 2.22
CA GLY A 352 -15.69 -4.27 1.45
C GLY A 352 -16.07 -5.01 0.16
N ALA A 353 -15.24 -5.96 -0.25
CA ALA A 353 -15.60 -6.95 -1.27
C ALA A 353 -14.91 -8.28 -0.99
N SER A 354 -15.57 -9.38 -1.34
CA SER A 354 -15.08 -10.74 -1.07
C SER A 354 -14.21 -11.30 -2.20
N HIS A 355 -14.18 -10.62 -3.35
CA HIS A 355 -13.50 -11.05 -4.57
C HIS A 355 -12.23 -10.22 -4.76
N ALA A 356 -11.07 -10.89 -4.79
CA ALA A 356 -9.77 -10.25 -5.01
C ALA A 356 -9.19 -10.71 -6.34
N HIS A 357 -8.89 -9.74 -7.20
CA HIS A 357 -8.29 -9.96 -8.52
C HIS A 357 -6.81 -9.59 -8.49
N GLN A 358 -5.93 -10.40 -9.10
CA GLN A 358 -4.49 -10.14 -9.11
C GLN A 358 -4.15 -8.76 -9.71
N GLY A 359 -4.84 -8.38 -10.78
CA GLY A 359 -4.64 -7.11 -11.51
C GLY A 359 -4.84 -5.86 -10.65
N TYR A 360 -5.55 -5.98 -9.52
CA TYR A 360 -5.88 -4.87 -8.63
C TYR A 360 -4.86 -4.69 -7.49
N GLN A 361 -3.98 -5.66 -7.24
CA GLN A 361 -3.01 -5.51 -6.15
C GLN A 361 -1.95 -4.47 -6.55
N ASN A 362 -1.46 -3.72 -5.56
CA ASN A 362 -0.45 -2.68 -5.76
C ASN A 362 0.56 -2.71 -4.62
N VAL A 363 1.64 -3.46 -4.86
CA VAL A 363 2.68 -3.71 -3.87
C VAL A 363 3.53 -2.47 -3.59
N VAL A 364 3.62 -1.53 -4.53
CA VAL A 364 4.34 -0.26 -4.33
C VAL A 364 3.58 0.66 -3.39
N ALA A 365 2.26 0.79 -3.58
CA ALA A 365 1.41 1.50 -2.65
C ALA A 365 1.45 0.86 -1.25
N ALA A 366 1.40 -0.47 -1.17
CA ALA A 366 1.50 -1.18 0.11
C ALA A 366 2.85 -0.93 0.81
N TYR A 367 3.96 -0.93 0.07
CA TYR A 367 5.28 -0.56 0.59
C TYR A 367 5.30 0.91 1.08
N ALA A 368 4.82 1.85 0.27
CA ALA A 368 4.79 3.27 0.60
C ALA A 368 3.99 3.58 1.89
N LEU A 369 2.89 2.86 2.10
CA LEU A 369 1.96 3.04 3.22
C LEU A 369 2.35 2.25 4.48
N SER A 370 3.34 1.36 4.42
CA SER A 370 3.76 0.53 5.55
C SER A 370 5.19 0.80 6.03
N ASP A 371 6.09 1.12 5.11
CA ASP A 371 7.50 1.31 5.40
C ASP A 371 7.82 2.79 5.68
N PRO A 372 8.51 3.13 6.79
CA PRO A 372 8.99 4.48 7.02
C PRO A 372 9.87 5.06 5.91
N GLU A 373 10.61 4.23 5.17
CA GLU A 373 11.40 4.64 3.99
C GLU A 373 10.48 4.96 2.80
N GLY A 374 9.42 4.17 2.62
CA GLY A 374 8.30 4.47 1.72
C GLY A 374 7.70 5.86 1.99
N GLY A 375 7.52 6.20 3.27
CA GLY A 375 7.32 7.58 3.74
C GLY A 375 5.89 8.12 3.62
N LEU A 376 4.94 7.27 3.23
CA LEU A 376 3.50 7.55 3.17
C LEU A 376 2.72 6.76 4.23
N VAL A 377 3.34 6.37 5.35
CA VAL A 377 2.63 5.67 6.43
C VAL A 377 1.50 6.55 6.99
N PRO A 378 0.24 6.08 7.01
CA PRO A 378 -0.88 6.83 7.58
C PRO A 378 -0.75 7.04 9.10
N SER A 379 -1.45 8.04 9.62
CA SER A 379 -1.36 8.42 11.04
C SER A 379 -2.19 7.56 11.97
N SER A 380 -3.12 6.75 11.43
CA SER A 380 -3.95 5.88 12.25
C SER A 380 -3.16 4.74 12.88
N ALA A 381 -3.64 4.28 14.04
CA ALA A 381 -2.85 3.47 14.96
C ALA A 381 -2.37 2.14 14.38
N THR A 382 -3.11 1.54 13.44
CA THR A 382 -2.81 0.22 12.91
C THR A 382 -2.57 0.19 11.40
N ALA A 383 -2.73 1.31 10.69
CA ALA A 383 -2.62 1.33 9.22
C ALA A 383 -1.26 0.84 8.70
N GLY A 384 -0.15 1.30 9.28
CA GLY A 384 1.18 0.87 8.84
C GLY A 384 1.37 -0.66 8.93
N GLN A 385 0.85 -1.27 10.00
CA GLN A 385 0.90 -2.73 10.17
C GLN A 385 -0.04 -3.46 9.21
N ASP A 386 -1.24 -2.93 8.96
CA ASP A 386 -2.18 -3.53 8.01
C ASP A 386 -1.61 -3.51 6.58
N TRP A 387 -1.00 -2.39 6.18
CA TRP A 387 -0.32 -2.28 4.89
C TRP A 387 0.94 -3.16 4.82
N SER A 388 1.66 -3.34 5.92
CA SER A 388 2.81 -4.26 5.97
C SER A 388 2.37 -5.71 5.76
N ASN A 389 1.28 -6.12 6.42
CA ASN A 389 0.65 -7.42 6.21
C ASN A 389 0.13 -7.55 4.77
N SER A 390 -0.45 -6.47 4.23
CA SER A 390 -0.96 -6.45 2.85
C SER A 390 0.15 -6.58 1.82
N LEU A 391 1.27 -5.88 1.96
CA LEU A 391 2.44 -6.01 1.09
C LEU A 391 2.89 -7.46 0.98
N LYS A 392 3.09 -8.12 2.13
CA LYS A 392 3.46 -9.53 2.15
C LYS A 392 2.37 -10.40 1.52
N ARG A 393 1.11 -10.21 1.89
CA ARG A 393 -0.01 -11.02 1.39
C ARG A 393 -0.19 -10.91 -0.12
N GLN A 394 0.01 -9.72 -0.69
CA GLN A 394 -0.07 -9.50 -2.14
C GLN A 394 1.05 -10.24 -2.87
N LEU A 395 2.28 -10.22 -2.36
CA LEU A 395 3.40 -10.98 -2.94
C LEU A 395 3.21 -12.50 -2.85
N GLU A 396 2.66 -12.98 -1.73
CA GLU A 396 2.25 -14.38 -1.58
C GLU A 396 1.16 -14.74 -2.60
N PHE A 397 0.20 -13.85 -2.85
CA PHE A 397 -0.90 -14.04 -3.79
C PHE A 397 -0.42 -14.14 -5.23
N TYR A 398 0.50 -13.26 -5.65
CA TYR A 398 1.15 -13.36 -6.97
C TYR A 398 1.92 -14.66 -7.14
N THR A 399 2.70 -15.04 -6.12
CA THR A 399 3.47 -16.28 -6.16
C THR A 399 2.56 -17.50 -6.23
N TRP A 400 1.44 -17.48 -5.51
CA TRP A 400 0.44 -18.54 -5.54
C TRP A 400 -0.26 -18.66 -6.89
N LEU A 401 -0.56 -17.54 -7.56
CA LEU A 401 -1.30 -17.51 -8.83
C LEU A 401 -0.41 -17.67 -10.06
N GLN A 402 0.91 -17.70 -9.91
CA GLN A 402 1.81 -17.85 -11.04
C GLN A 402 1.68 -19.25 -11.64
N SER A 403 1.21 -19.32 -12.89
CA SER A 403 1.13 -20.53 -13.70
C SER A 403 2.51 -21.14 -13.92
N SER A 404 2.53 -22.40 -14.35
CA SER A 404 3.77 -23.09 -14.66
C SER A 404 4.58 -22.45 -15.79
N GLU A 405 3.92 -21.69 -16.68
CA GLU A 405 4.56 -20.94 -17.75
C GLU A 405 5.13 -19.61 -17.25
N GLY A 406 4.54 -18.97 -16.23
CA GLY A 406 4.99 -17.68 -15.68
C GLY A 406 3.92 -16.57 -15.62
N ALA A 407 2.77 -16.75 -16.29
CA ALA A 407 1.62 -15.85 -16.24
C ALA A 407 0.88 -15.89 -14.89
N ILE A 408 0.14 -14.83 -14.52
CA ILE A 408 -0.58 -14.72 -13.24
C ILE A 408 -2.08 -14.98 -13.41
N ALA A 409 -2.61 -16.04 -12.79
CA ALA A 409 -4.04 -16.40 -12.86
C ALA A 409 -4.96 -15.46 -12.06
N GLY A 410 -6.27 -15.56 -12.24
CA GLY A 410 -7.26 -14.54 -11.85
C GLY A 410 -7.19 -14.06 -10.40
N GLY A 411 -7.50 -14.92 -9.45
CA GLY A 411 -7.51 -14.53 -8.05
C GLY A 411 -8.22 -15.50 -7.12
N ALA A 412 -8.93 -14.94 -6.14
CA ALA A 412 -9.66 -15.72 -5.15
C ALA A 412 -10.87 -14.99 -4.59
N THR A 413 -11.82 -15.75 -4.04
CA THR A 413 -13.00 -15.24 -3.36
C THR A 413 -13.22 -15.85 -1.97
N ASN A 414 -13.64 -15.02 -1.02
CA ASN A 414 -14.17 -15.47 0.27
C ASN A 414 -15.67 -15.84 0.20
N SER A 415 -16.37 -15.41 -0.86
CA SER A 415 -17.81 -15.60 -1.04
C SER A 415 -18.07 -16.27 -2.38
N TYR A 416 -17.99 -17.60 -2.41
CA TYR A 416 -18.25 -18.39 -3.62
C TYR A 416 -19.69 -18.15 -4.14
N ASP A 417 -19.81 -17.94 -5.45
CA ASP A 417 -21.01 -17.44 -6.17
C ASP A 417 -21.58 -16.12 -5.57
N GLY A 418 -20.78 -15.36 -4.83
CA GLY A 418 -21.18 -14.15 -4.13
C GLY A 418 -22.33 -14.34 -3.12
N ALA A 419 -22.50 -15.57 -2.63
CA ALA A 419 -23.57 -15.96 -1.70
C ALA A 419 -23.07 -16.83 -0.54
N TYR A 420 -21.75 -16.84 -0.31
CA TYR A 420 -21.06 -17.70 0.67
C TYR A 420 -21.48 -19.17 0.57
N LYS A 421 -21.58 -19.70 -0.66
CA LYS A 421 -21.83 -21.12 -0.87
C LYS A 421 -20.60 -21.94 -0.49
N ALA A 422 -20.83 -23.22 -0.17
CA ALA A 422 -19.75 -24.16 0.05
C ALA A 422 -18.86 -24.26 -1.19
N TYR A 423 -17.55 -24.33 -0.98
CA TYR A 423 -16.61 -24.46 -2.08
C TYR A 423 -16.75 -25.85 -2.71
N PRO A 424 -16.60 -25.98 -4.05
CA PRO A 424 -16.51 -27.28 -4.68
C PRO A 424 -15.40 -28.15 -4.06
N ALA A 425 -15.61 -29.47 -4.03
CA ALA A 425 -14.61 -30.38 -3.50
C ALA A 425 -13.34 -30.35 -4.36
N GLY A 426 -12.19 -30.12 -3.71
CA GLY A 426 -10.90 -30.01 -4.40
C GLY A 426 -10.58 -28.61 -4.96
N THR A 427 -11.38 -27.59 -4.63
CA THR A 427 -11.03 -26.20 -4.90
C THR A 427 -9.77 -25.80 -4.12
N SER A 428 -8.79 -25.25 -4.84
CA SER A 428 -7.58 -24.72 -4.23
C SER A 428 -7.86 -23.46 -3.43
N THR A 429 -7.12 -23.26 -2.34
CA THR A 429 -7.35 -22.11 -1.45
C THR A 429 -6.11 -21.29 -1.16
N PHE A 430 -6.33 -20.01 -0.88
CA PHE A 430 -5.33 -19.05 -0.41
C PHE A 430 -5.81 -18.40 0.88
N TYR A 431 -5.18 -18.72 2.01
CA TYR A 431 -5.63 -18.28 3.34
C TYR A 431 -7.13 -18.59 3.61
N GLY A 432 -7.65 -19.66 3.02
CA GLY A 432 -9.06 -20.06 3.12
C GLY A 432 -9.99 -19.44 2.08
N MET A 433 -9.54 -18.53 1.22
CA MET A 433 -10.32 -18.05 0.07
C MET A 433 -10.22 -19.03 -1.09
N ALA A 434 -11.31 -19.29 -1.81
CA ALA A 434 -11.38 -20.19 -2.95
C ALA A 434 -10.73 -19.56 -4.20
N TYR A 435 -9.93 -20.32 -4.95
CA TYR A 435 -9.42 -19.92 -6.26
C TYR A 435 -10.56 -19.59 -7.24
N ASP A 436 -10.32 -18.56 -8.05
CA ASP A 436 -11.24 -18.05 -9.07
C ASP A 436 -10.39 -17.62 -10.28
N ASP A 437 -10.66 -18.18 -11.47
CA ASP A 437 -9.93 -17.87 -12.70
C ASP A 437 -10.38 -16.56 -13.35
N ALA A 438 -11.58 -16.09 -13.03
CA ALA A 438 -12.18 -14.87 -13.54
C ALA A 438 -12.91 -14.08 -12.43
N PRO A 439 -12.19 -13.60 -11.39
CA PRO A 439 -12.83 -12.89 -10.29
C PRO A 439 -13.73 -11.75 -10.77
N VAL A 440 -14.93 -11.66 -10.17
CA VAL A 440 -15.94 -10.62 -10.36
C VAL A 440 -16.72 -10.68 -11.67
N TYR A 441 -16.08 -10.77 -12.84
CA TYR A 441 -16.75 -10.65 -14.14
C TYR A 441 -16.39 -11.79 -15.08
N HIS A 442 -17.42 -12.33 -15.73
CA HIS A 442 -17.37 -13.48 -16.63
C HIS A 442 -17.78 -13.15 -18.07
N ASP A 443 -18.20 -11.91 -18.36
CA ASP A 443 -18.53 -11.44 -19.71
C ASP A 443 -17.85 -10.09 -20.04
N PRO A 444 -16.61 -10.11 -20.57
CA PRO A 444 -15.74 -11.29 -20.71
C PRO A 444 -15.12 -11.72 -19.36
N PRO A 445 -14.50 -12.92 -19.29
CA PRO A 445 -13.76 -13.33 -18.10
C PRO A 445 -12.63 -12.35 -17.75
N SER A 446 -12.64 -11.85 -16.52
CA SER A 446 -11.89 -10.67 -16.10
C SER A 446 -10.37 -10.77 -16.25
N ASN A 447 -9.79 -11.98 -16.14
CA ASN A 447 -8.35 -12.20 -16.27
C ASN A 447 -7.93 -12.77 -17.64
N ASN A 448 -8.81 -12.79 -18.64
CA ASN A 448 -8.39 -13.17 -19.99
C ASN A 448 -7.63 -12.05 -20.70
N TRP A 449 -7.88 -10.78 -20.38
CA TRP A 449 -7.19 -9.68 -21.04
C TRP A 449 -5.75 -9.55 -20.54
N PHE A 450 -4.78 -9.48 -21.47
CA PHE A 450 -3.37 -9.40 -21.11
C PHE A 450 -2.98 -8.08 -20.43
N GLY A 451 -3.79 -7.02 -20.56
CA GLY A 451 -3.58 -5.80 -19.78
C GLY A 451 -3.61 -6.02 -18.26
N MET A 452 -4.41 -6.98 -17.77
CA MET A 452 -4.39 -7.39 -16.36
C MET A 452 -3.05 -7.99 -15.93
N GLN A 453 -2.27 -8.54 -16.87
CA GLN A 453 -0.90 -8.99 -16.60
C GLN A 453 0.04 -7.78 -16.52
N ALA A 454 0.07 -6.96 -17.59
CA ALA A 454 1.01 -5.86 -17.72
C ALA A 454 0.89 -4.85 -16.56
N TRP A 455 -0.32 -4.39 -16.25
CA TRP A 455 -0.56 -3.39 -15.19
C TRP A 455 -0.07 -3.81 -13.82
N SER A 456 -0.33 -5.06 -13.45
CA SER A 456 -0.04 -5.55 -12.11
C SER A 456 1.45 -5.93 -11.99
N VAL A 457 2.01 -6.59 -12.99
CA VAL A 457 3.40 -7.05 -12.97
C VAL A 457 4.37 -5.87 -13.14
N GLU A 458 3.97 -4.80 -13.81
CA GLU A 458 4.70 -3.53 -13.81
C GLU A 458 4.99 -3.04 -12.38
N ARG A 459 4.00 -3.07 -11.49
CA ARG A 459 4.16 -2.72 -10.07
C ARG A 459 5.08 -3.69 -9.31
N ILE A 460 5.11 -4.96 -9.70
CA ILE A 460 6.04 -5.96 -9.13
C ILE A 460 7.47 -5.66 -9.59
N ALA A 461 7.67 -5.29 -10.86
CA ALA A 461 8.95 -4.87 -11.38
C ALA A 461 9.46 -3.61 -10.67
N GLU A 462 8.58 -2.63 -10.45
CA GLU A 462 8.89 -1.44 -9.65
C GLU A 462 9.34 -1.83 -8.24
N LEU A 463 8.59 -2.68 -7.54
CA LEU A 463 8.96 -3.09 -6.19
C LEU A 463 10.29 -3.87 -6.16
N TYR A 464 10.54 -4.75 -7.12
CA TYR A 464 11.83 -5.44 -7.24
C TYR A 464 12.98 -4.43 -7.36
N TYR A 465 12.83 -3.41 -8.22
CA TYR A 465 13.79 -2.32 -8.35
C TYR A 465 13.94 -1.51 -7.06
N ILE A 466 12.84 -1.14 -6.39
CA ILE A 466 12.85 -0.38 -5.13
C ILE A 466 13.64 -1.13 -4.04
N LEU A 467 13.35 -2.42 -3.85
CA LEU A 467 14.03 -3.25 -2.86
C LEU A 467 15.51 -3.46 -3.23
N ALA A 468 15.82 -3.77 -4.49
CA ALA A 468 17.21 -3.91 -4.93
C ALA A 468 18.01 -2.61 -4.74
N SER A 469 17.46 -1.46 -5.16
CA SER A 469 18.13 -0.16 -5.10
C SER A 469 18.29 0.41 -3.69
N SER A 470 17.41 0.04 -2.74
CA SER A 470 17.57 0.33 -1.31
C SER A 470 18.59 -0.60 -0.61
N GLY A 471 19.01 -1.66 -1.29
CA GLY A 471 19.98 -2.66 -0.80
C GLY A 471 19.35 -3.88 -0.13
N ASP A 472 18.01 -4.02 -0.15
CA ASP A 472 17.35 -5.27 0.24
C ASP A 472 17.42 -6.28 -0.91
N THR A 473 18.30 -7.26 -0.74
CA THR A 473 18.53 -8.35 -1.71
C THR A 473 18.27 -9.73 -1.10
N SER A 474 17.60 -9.80 0.05
CA SER A 474 17.47 -11.06 0.79
C SER A 474 16.17 -11.27 1.54
N SER A 475 15.34 -10.23 1.74
CA SER A 475 14.06 -10.41 2.41
C SER A 475 13.15 -11.39 1.65
N GLU A 476 12.16 -11.94 2.35
CA GLU A 476 11.15 -12.78 1.70
C GLU A 476 10.35 -11.99 0.66
N ASN A 477 10.05 -10.71 0.92
CA ASN A 477 9.38 -9.84 -0.03
C ASN A 477 10.22 -9.64 -1.30
N PHE A 478 11.52 -9.37 -1.16
CA PHE A 478 12.44 -9.27 -2.29
C PHE A 478 12.47 -10.55 -3.12
N ARG A 479 12.60 -11.71 -2.47
CA ARG A 479 12.67 -13.01 -3.17
C ARG A 479 11.38 -13.35 -3.91
N MET A 480 10.22 -13.05 -3.33
CA MET A 480 8.92 -13.24 -4.01
C MET A 480 8.77 -12.29 -5.20
N ALA A 481 9.04 -10.99 -5.01
CA ALA A 481 8.96 -10.00 -6.09
C ALA A 481 9.88 -10.38 -7.25
N LYS A 482 11.14 -10.73 -6.95
CA LYS A 482 12.14 -11.20 -7.92
C LYS A 482 11.67 -12.44 -8.67
N GLN A 483 11.24 -13.50 -7.96
CA GLN A 483 10.80 -14.73 -8.60
C GLN A 483 9.62 -14.49 -9.55
N VAL A 484 8.61 -13.73 -9.10
CA VAL A 484 7.42 -13.44 -9.91
C VAL A 484 7.82 -12.70 -11.19
N ILE A 485 8.61 -11.62 -11.09
CA ILE A 485 8.98 -10.83 -12.26
C ILE A 485 9.95 -11.56 -13.20
N GLU A 486 10.91 -12.34 -12.68
CA GLU A 486 11.84 -13.11 -13.52
C GLU A 486 11.08 -14.12 -14.38
N ASN A 487 10.21 -14.93 -13.76
CA ASN A 487 9.41 -15.92 -14.47
C ASN A 487 8.45 -15.28 -15.49
N TRP A 488 7.85 -14.14 -15.13
CA TRP A 488 6.91 -13.47 -16.02
C TRP A 488 7.59 -12.79 -17.21
N VAL A 489 8.77 -12.20 -17.03
CA VAL A 489 9.55 -11.61 -18.12
C VAL A 489 10.06 -12.70 -19.06
N ASP A 490 10.54 -13.82 -18.53
CA ASP A 490 10.93 -14.99 -19.32
C ASP A 490 9.78 -15.43 -20.24
N TRP A 491 8.61 -15.69 -19.67
CA TRP A 491 7.39 -16.07 -20.40
C TRP A 491 6.90 -15.04 -21.42
N SER A 492 6.69 -13.80 -20.97
CA SER A 492 5.98 -12.80 -21.77
C SER A 492 6.82 -12.36 -22.98
N SER A 493 8.14 -12.37 -22.85
CA SER A 493 9.07 -11.95 -23.91
C SER A 493 9.00 -12.87 -25.14
N ASP A 494 8.59 -14.12 -24.98
CA ASP A 494 8.38 -15.07 -26.08
C ASP A 494 7.25 -14.66 -27.05
N TYR A 495 6.37 -13.76 -26.60
CA TYR A 495 5.19 -13.32 -27.34
C TYR A 495 5.18 -11.82 -27.66
N ALA A 496 6.29 -11.12 -27.44
CA ALA A 496 6.45 -9.71 -27.73
C ALA A 496 7.41 -9.49 -28.91
N PHE A 497 6.96 -8.75 -29.92
CA PHE A 497 7.67 -8.60 -31.18
C PHE A 497 7.77 -7.13 -31.57
N ALA A 498 8.97 -6.73 -32.03
CA ALA A 498 9.21 -5.43 -32.66
C ALA A 498 9.86 -5.67 -34.04
N GLY A 499 9.28 -5.11 -35.09
CA GLY A 499 9.72 -5.28 -36.48
C GLY A 499 9.39 -6.65 -37.10
N SER A 500 8.60 -7.48 -36.41
CA SER A 500 8.14 -8.79 -36.88
C SER A 500 6.71 -9.03 -36.45
N ARG A 501 5.95 -9.77 -37.26
CA ARG A 501 4.56 -10.14 -36.99
C ARG A 501 4.47 -11.63 -36.65
N PRO A 502 3.83 -12.01 -35.53
CA PRO A 502 3.61 -13.41 -35.21
C PRO A 502 2.62 -14.05 -36.18
N VAL A 503 2.80 -15.33 -36.46
CA VAL A 503 1.85 -16.12 -37.25
C VAL A 503 0.80 -16.72 -36.32
N THR A 504 -0.47 -16.53 -36.65
CA THR A 504 -1.61 -17.10 -35.92
C THR A 504 -2.58 -17.83 -36.84
N ASP A 505 -3.41 -18.69 -36.25
CA ASP A 505 -4.61 -19.18 -36.92
C ASP A 505 -5.81 -18.23 -36.76
N ALA A 506 -6.97 -18.62 -37.29
CA ALA A 506 -8.20 -17.82 -37.28
C ALA A 506 -8.84 -17.72 -35.89
N GLU A 507 -8.49 -18.63 -34.98
CA GLU A 507 -8.94 -18.65 -33.59
C GLU A 507 -7.97 -17.91 -32.65
N GLY A 508 -6.93 -17.28 -33.22
CA GLY A 508 -5.98 -16.43 -32.53
C GLY A 508 -4.88 -17.17 -31.75
N TYR A 509 -4.68 -18.46 -32.00
CA TYR A 509 -3.53 -19.18 -31.43
C TYR A 509 -2.25 -18.83 -32.19
N TYR A 510 -1.16 -18.61 -31.45
CA TYR A 510 0.18 -18.54 -32.03
C TYR A 510 0.57 -19.88 -32.64
N LEU A 511 1.28 -19.83 -33.77
CA LEU A 511 1.76 -21.02 -34.47
C LEU A 511 3.28 -21.14 -34.40
N ASP A 512 3.78 -22.36 -34.29
CA ASP A 512 5.21 -22.66 -34.47
C ASP A 512 5.61 -22.67 -35.97
N SER A 513 6.89 -22.85 -36.26
CA SER A 513 7.40 -22.91 -37.64
C SER A 513 6.86 -24.07 -38.49
N ALA A 514 6.27 -25.09 -37.87
CA ALA A 514 5.62 -26.22 -38.53
C ALA A 514 4.10 -26.01 -38.72
N GLY A 515 3.55 -24.90 -38.21
CA GLY A 515 2.13 -24.56 -38.29
C GLY A 515 1.27 -25.19 -37.20
N ASN A 516 1.87 -25.73 -36.12
CA ASN A 516 1.11 -26.25 -34.98
C ASN A 516 0.77 -25.14 -33.99
N ARG A 517 -0.38 -25.26 -33.31
CA ARG A 517 -0.76 -24.35 -32.22
C ARG A 517 0.22 -24.46 -31.06
N ILE A 518 0.63 -23.30 -30.54
CA ILE A 518 1.32 -23.15 -29.27
C ILE A 518 0.25 -23.09 -28.17
N LEU A 519 0.30 -24.04 -27.24
CA LEU A 519 -0.69 -24.22 -26.17
C LEU A 519 -0.04 -24.07 -24.79
N GLY A 520 0.76 -23.02 -24.62
CA GLY A 520 1.62 -22.80 -23.45
C GLY A 520 2.97 -23.54 -23.54
N GLY A 521 3.61 -23.74 -22.39
CA GLY A 521 4.93 -24.37 -22.26
C GLY A 521 6.12 -23.41 -22.44
N ASP A 522 7.29 -23.88 -22.03
CA ASP A 522 8.54 -23.11 -22.04
C ASP A 522 9.08 -22.96 -23.47
N ASN A 523 9.54 -21.76 -23.82
CA ASN A 523 10.21 -21.44 -25.08
C ASN A 523 9.42 -21.93 -26.32
N PRO A 524 8.24 -21.35 -26.59
CA PRO A 524 7.26 -21.85 -27.55
C PRO A 524 7.68 -21.68 -29.03
N GLN A 525 8.75 -20.93 -29.32
CA GLN A 525 9.29 -20.73 -30.67
C GLN A 525 8.24 -20.27 -31.71
N VAL A 526 7.55 -19.16 -31.39
CA VAL A 526 6.53 -18.55 -32.26
C VAL A 526 7.10 -18.25 -33.65
N ALA A 527 6.42 -18.73 -34.70
CA ALA A 527 6.75 -18.38 -36.07
C ALA A 527 6.45 -16.90 -36.34
N THR A 528 7.35 -16.24 -37.04
CA THR A 528 7.22 -14.82 -37.37
C THR A 528 7.47 -14.55 -38.84
N VAL A 529 6.92 -13.44 -39.33
CA VAL A 529 7.24 -12.85 -40.62
C VAL A 529 7.82 -11.45 -40.42
N ALA A 530 8.78 -11.05 -41.25
CA ALA A 530 9.38 -9.71 -41.16
C ALA A 530 8.30 -8.63 -41.40
N ALA A 531 8.17 -7.69 -40.46
CA ALA A 531 7.21 -6.61 -40.51
C ALA A 531 7.81 -5.32 -39.92
N PRO A 532 8.78 -4.68 -40.60
CA PRO A 532 9.45 -3.49 -40.09
C PRO A 532 8.45 -2.37 -39.79
N GLY A 533 8.51 -1.81 -38.58
CA GLY A 533 7.60 -0.76 -38.12
C GLY A 533 6.36 -1.26 -37.37
N GLU A 534 6.14 -2.58 -37.29
CA GLU A 534 5.07 -3.15 -36.47
C GLU A 534 5.57 -3.62 -35.12
N PHE A 535 4.74 -3.48 -34.09
CA PHE A 535 4.89 -4.21 -32.84
C PHE A 535 3.68 -5.12 -32.62
N TRP A 536 3.90 -6.20 -31.88
CA TRP A 536 2.84 -7.12 -31.47
C TRP A 536 3.12 -7.61 -30.06
N ILE A 537 2.11 -7.56 -29.20
CA ILE A 537 2.14 -8.08 -27.83
C ILE A 537 0.94 -9.03 -27.64
N PRO A 538 0.91 -9.87 -26.59
CA PRO A 538 -0.27 -10.67 -26.30
C PRO A 538 -1.52 -9.81 -26.05
N GLY A 539 -2.67 -10.25 -26.58
CA GLY A 539 -3.97 -9.64 -26.26
C GLY A 539 -4.74 -10.41 -25.20
N ASN A 540 -4.66 -11.74 -25.21
CA ASN A 540 -5.40 -12.59 -24.26
C ASN A 540 -4.62 -13.79 -23.73
N VAL A 541 -5.11 -14.32 -22.61
CA VAL A 541 -4.68 -15.58 -22.00
C VAL A 541 -5.89 -16.46 -21.71
N GLU A 542 -5.85 -17.71 -22.18
CA GLU A 542 -6.79 -18.76 -21.80
C GLU A 542 -6.22 -19.55 -20.61
N TRP A 543 -7.06 -19.77 -19.59
CA TRP A 543 -6.67 -20.42 -18.33
C TRP A 543 -7.20 -21.85 -18.25
N ALA A 544 -6.40 -22.75 -17.68
CA ALA A 544 -6.84 -24.10 -17.34
C ALA A 544 -6.17 -24.61 -16.06
N GLY A 545 -6.91 -25.44 -15.31
CA GLY A 545 -6.43 -26.01 -14.05
C GLY A 545 -6.56 -25.05 -12.87
N GLN A 546 -5.80 -25.32 -11.81
CA GLN A 546 -5.79 -24.53 -10.57
C GLN A 546 -4.36 -24.49 -10.02
N PRO A 547 -3.98 -23.42 -9.28
CA PRO A 547 -2.77 -23.47 -8.46
C PRO A 547 -2.92 -24.53 -7.37
N ASP A 548 -1.82 -24.97 -6.78
CA ASP A 548 -1.89 -25.80 -5.57
C ASP A 548 -2.34 -24.96 -4.37
N THR A 549 -2.96 -25.58 -3.35
CA THR A 549 -3.39 -24.82 -2.15
C THR A 549 -2.19 -24.17 -1.46
N TRP A 550 -2.28 -22.87 -1.21
CA TRP A 550 -1.17 -22.10 -0.64
C TRP A 550 -0.84 -22.54 0.78
N THR A 551 0.44 -22.78 1.05
CA THR A 551 0.96 -23.05 2.40
C THR A 551 2.05 -22.06 2.81
N SER A 552 3.05 -21.85 1.96
CA SER A 552 4.16 -20.92 2.19
C SER A 552 4.98 -20.75 0.92
N PHE A 553 5.76 -19.67 0.85
CA PHE A 553 6.68 -19.44 -0.26
C PHE A 553 7.68 -20.59 -0.45
N ALA A 554 8.26 -21.09 0.65
CA ALA A 554 9.26 -22.17 0.59
C ALA A 554 8.71 -23.52 0.12
N ALA A 555 7.39 -23.70 0.11
CA ALA A 555 6.71 -24.92 -0.31
C ALA A 555 6.05 -24.80 -1.69
N SER A 556 6.13 -23.64 -2.34
CA SER A 556 5.62 -23.46 -3.70
C SER A 556 6.41 -24.34 -4.68
N ASP A 557 5.70 -25.16 -5.45
CA ASP A 557 6.27 -26.13 -6.40
C ASP A 557 6.15 -25.68 -7.87
N GLY A 558 5.72 -24.43 -8.09
CA GLY A 558 5.57 -23.85 -9.43
C GLY A 558 4.24 -24.18 -10.12
N ASN A 559 3.23 -24.69 -9.39
CA ASN A 559 1.86 -24.88 -9.89
C ASN A 559 1.78 -25.62 -11.22
N SER A 560 2.38 -26.81 -11.29
CA SER A 560 2.49 -27.59 -12.55
C SER A 560 1.14 -27.89 -13.24
N ASN A 561 0.03 -27.82 -12.50
CA ASN A 561 -1.34 -28.04 -12.98
C ASN A 561 -2.06 -26.76 -13.46
N LEU A 562 -1.51 -25.57 -13.21
CA LEU A 562 -2.07 -24.29 -13.64
C LEU A 562 -1.42 -23.86 -14.95
N LYS A 563 -2.23 -23.73 -16.00
CA LYS A 563 -1.78 -23.50 -17.37
C LYS A 563 -2.29 -22.18 -17.93
N ALA A 564 -1.40 -21.49 -18.63
CA ALA A 564 -1.70 -20.29 -19.39
C ALA A 564 -1.43 -20.51 -20.89
N VAL A 565 -2.44 -20.30 -21.73
CA VAL A 565 -2.29 -20.30 -23.19
C VAL A 565 -2.43 -18.88 -23.71
N THR A 566 -1.32 -18.29 -24.13
CA THR A 566 -1.27 -16.95 -24.70
C THR A 566 -1.88 -16.92 -26.11
N LYS A 567 -2.71 -15.92 -26.41
CA LYS A 567 -3.46 -15.80 -27.67
C LYS A 567 -3.67 -14.35 -28.12
N ASN A 568 -4.26 -14.22 -29.30
CA ASN A 568 -4.80 -12.99 -29.87
C ASN A 568 -3.75 -11.86 -29.87
N PRO A 569 -2.69 -11.93 -30.69
CA PRO A 569 -1.70 -10.87 -30.77
C PRO A 569 -2.39 -9.53 -31.05
N SER A 570 -2.00 -8.52 -30.30
CA SER A 570 -2.61 -7.20 -30.24
C SER A 570 -1.57 -6.12 -30.50
N GLN A 571 -2.06 -4.94 -30.87
CA GLN A 571 -1.29 -3.71 -30.94
C GLN A 571 -1.78 -2.66 -29.93
N ASP A 572 -2.42 -3.09 -28.84
CA ASP A 572 -2.89 -2.21 -27.77
C ASP A 572 -1.73 -1.36 -27.20
N THR A 573 -1.78 -0.05 -27.46
CA THR A 573 -0.70 0.88 -27.10
C THR A 573 -0.67 1.18 -25.60
N GLY A 574 -1.80 1.07 -24.89
CA GLY A 574 -1.81 1.25 -23.44
C GLY A 574 -1.16 0.08 -22.73
N VAL A 575 -1.52 -1.14 -23.12
CA VAL A 575 -0.88 -2.36 -22.61
C VAL A 575 0.61 -2.37 -22.99
N LEU A 576 0.97 -1.89 -24.19
CA LEU A 576 2.37 -1.73 -24.60
C LEU A 576 3.15 -0.82 -23.65
N GLY A 577 2.61 0.36 -23.32
CA GLY A 577 3.28 1.31 -22.43
C GLY A 577 3.50 0.74 -21.01
N SER A 578 2.54 0.00 -20.49
CA SER A 578 2.69 -0.72 -19.22
C SER A 578 3.72 -1.87 -19.32
N TYR A 579 3.66 -2.66 -20.40
CA TYR A 579 4.60 -3.76 -20.67
C TYR A 579 6.06 -3.27 -20.75
N ILE A 580 6.29 -2.16 -21.45
CA ILE A 580 7.61 -1.53 -21.56
C ILE A 580 8.12 -1.08 -20.19
N LYS A 581 7.27 -0.49 -19.34
CA LYS A 581 7.67 -0.12 -17.97
C LYS A 581 8.05 -1.34 -17.15
N ALA A 582 7.28 -2.43 -17.22
CA ALA A 582 7.62 -3.68 -16.53
C ALA A 582 9.02 -4.20 -16.94
N LEU A 583 9.31 -4.25 -18.25
CA LEU A 583 10.63 -4.64 -18.76
C LEU A 583 11.75 -3.68 -18.32
N THR A 584 11.47 -2.37 -18.31
CA THR A 584 12.42 -1.32 -17.95
C THR A 584 12.79 -1.39 -16.47
N PHE A 585 11.80 -1.44 -15.58
CA PHE A 585 12.02 -1.58 -14.14
C PHE A 585 12.67 -2.92 -13.79
N PHE A 586 12.28 -4.01 -14.47
CA PHE A 586 12.95 -5.29 -14.28
C PHE A 586 14.45 -5.20 -14.64
N ALA A 587 14.78 -4.67 -15.82
CA ALA A 587 16.16 -4.49 -16.23
C ALA A 587 16.95 -3.63 -15.23
N ALA A 588 16.39 -2.47 -14.83
CA ALA A 588 16.98 -1.60 -13.82
C ALA A 588 17.15 -2.31 -12.46
N GLY A 589 16.19 -3.12 -12.05
CA GLY A 589 16.25 -3.94 -10.83
C GLY A 589 17.39 -4.94 -10.86
N THR A 590 17.59 -5.64 -11.99
CA THR A 590 18.72 -6.56 -12.14
C THR A 590 20.07 -5.84 -12.07
N GLN A 591 20.16 -4.63 -12.64
CA GLN A 591 21.35 -3.79 -12.54
C GLN A 591 21.59 -3.30 -11.10
N ALA A 592 20.53 -2.89 -10.40
CA ALA A 592 20.63 -2.46 -9.00
C ALA A 592 21.09 -3.61 -8.09
N GLU A 593 20.61 -4.84 -8.33
CA GLU A 593 21.02 -6.03 -7.57
C GLU A 593 22.46 -6.46 -7.87
N HIS A 594 22.84 -6.53 -9.15
CA HIS A 594 24.08 -7.18 -9.58
C HIS A 594 25.19 -6.21 -10.02
N GLY A 595 24.93 -4.90 -10.02
CA GLY A 595 25.83 -3.87 -10.57
C GLY A 595 25.91 -3.87 -12.10
N SER A 596 25.19 -4.75 -12.78
CA SER A 596 25.11 -4.88 -14.24
C SER A 596 23.85 -5.65 -14.62
N TYR A 597 23.36 -5.48 -15.86
CA TYR A 597 22.24 -6.28 -16.34
C TYR A 597 22.58 -7.78 -16.33
N THR A 598 21.64 -8.61 -15.85
CA THR A 598 21.68 -10.05 -16.11
C THR A 598 21.42 -10.33 -17.59
N ALA A 599 21.55 -11.59 -18.03
CA ALA A 599 21.23 -11.95 -19.41
C ALA A 599 19.77 -11.60 -19.77
N LEU A 600 18.82 -12.00 -18.91
CA LEU A 600 17.40 -11.69 -19.08
C LEU A 600 17.13 -10.19 -18.92
N GLY A 601 17.77 -9.52 -17.95
CA GLY A 601 17.64 -8.06 -17.78
C GLY A 601 18.13 -7.27 -19.00
N GLY A 602 19.22 -7.70 -19.63
CA GLY A 602 19.73 -7.10 -20.86
C GLY A 602 18.82 -7.35 -22.08
N GLN A 603 18.18 -8.52 -22.16
CA GLN A 603 17.18 -8.82 -23.18
C GLN A 603 15.92 -7.96 -22.98
N ALA A 604 15.43 -7.85 -21.75
CA ALA A 604 14.29 -7.00 -21.40
C ALA A 604 14.54 -5.53 -21.76
N GLN A 605 15.74 -5.01 -21.43
CA GLN A 605 16.15 -3.64 -21.79
C GLN A 605 16.13 -3.42 -23.31
N GLN A 606 16.67 -4.35 -24.09
CA GLN A 606 16.71 -4.24 -25.56
C GLN A 606 15.31 -4.35 -26.18
N LEU A 607 14.47 -5.25 -25.67
CA LEU A 607 13.09 -5.40 -26.12
C LEU A 607 12.28 -4.15 -25.81
N ALA A 608 12.37 -3.62 -24.58
CA ALA A 608 11.72 -2.36 -24.20
C ALA A 608 12.10 -1.21 -25.14
N LYS A 609 13.41 -1.08 -25.46
CA LYS A 609 13.89 -0.07 -26.41
C LYS A 609 13.34 -0.25 -27.82
N ALA A 610 13.36 -1.47 -28.33
CA ALA A 610 12.86 -1.77 -29.68
C ALA A 610 11.35 -1.49 -29.80
N LEU A 611 10.59 -1.80 -28.75
CA LEU A 611 9.16 -1.50 -28.67
C LEU A 611 8.90 0.01 -28.60
N LEU A 612 9.62 0.77 -27.76
CA LEU A 612 9.51 2.24 -27.73
C LEU A 612 9.81 2.88 -29.10
N ASP A 613 10.89 2.45 -29.74
CA ASP A 613 11.27 3.00 -31.05
C ASP A 613 10.24 2.70 -32.13
N THR A 614 9.61 1.52 -32.07
CA THR A 614 8.55 1.14 -32.99
C THR A 614 7.25 1.89 -32.69
N ALA A 615 6.87 1.99 -31.42
CA ALA A 615 5.65 2.67 -30.96
C ALA A 615 5.61 4.15 -31.37
N TRP A 616 6.76 4.82 -31.41
CA TRP A 616 6.84 6.21 -31.86
C TRP A 616 6.31 6.41 -33.29
N GLY A 617 6.41 5.40 -34.15
CA GLY A 617 5.87 5.42 -35.51
C GLY A 617 4.34 5.54 -35.58
N TYR A 618 3.66 5.29 -34.47
CA TYR A 618 2.20 5.37 -34.33
C TYR A 618 1.73 6.68 -33.67
N ASN A 619 2.62 7.66 -33.46
CA ASN A 619 2.22 8.99 -33.00
C ASN A 619 1.57 9.77 -34.16
N ASP A 620 0.28 10.07 -34.04
CA ASP A 620 -0.51 10.73 -35.10
C ASP A 620 -0.65 12.26 -34.91
N GLY A 621 -0.06 12.81 -33.85
CA GLY A 621 -0.19 14.22 -33.49
C GLY A 621 -1.12 14.46 -32.29
N VAL A 622 -2.03 13.54 -32.00
CA VAL A 622 -2.93 13.54 -30.83
C VAL A 622 -2.40 12.57 -29.77
N GLY A 623 -1.89 11.42 -30.18
CA GLY A 623 -1.27 10.43 -29.31
C GLY A 623 -0.65 9.28 -30.08
N ILE A 624 -0.20 8.25 -29.36
CA ILE A 624 0.24 6.97 -29.94
C ILE A 624 -0.94 6.01 -29.95
N ALA A 625 -1.50 5.77 -31.13
CA ALA A 625 -2.71 4.97 -31.28
C ALA A 625 -2.62 4.03 -32.50
N THR A 626 -3.32 2.91 -32.40
CA THR A 626 -3.47 1.92 -33.47
C THR A 626 -4.94 1.72 -33.77
N THR A 627 -5.26 1.33 -35.00
CA THR A 627 -6.62 0.90 -35.34
C THR A 627 -6.91 -0.45 -34.69
N GLU A 628 -8.03 -0.54 -33.96
CA GLU A 628 -8.52 -1.76 -33.32
C GLU A 628 -9.87 -2.16 -33.92
N SER A 629 -10.09 -3.48 -34.02
CA SER A 629 -11.36 -4.04 -34.47
C SER A 629 -12.29 -4.29 -33.29
N ARG A 630 -13.50 -3.75 -33.35
CA ARG A 630 -14.53 -3.84 -32.30
C ARG A 630 -15.62 -4.83 -32.68
N GLY A 631 -15.23 -6.11 -32.71
CA GLY A 631 -16.14 -7.21 -33.01
C GLY A 631 -17.31 -7.32 -32.02
N ASP A 632 -17.16 -6.76 -30.82
CA ASP A 632 -18.15 -6.66 -29.74
C ASP A 632 -19.26 -5.64 -30.00
N TYR A 633 -19.08 -4.67 -30.91
CA TYR A 633 -20.02 -3.54 -31.06
C TYR A 633 -21.37 -3.90 -31.68
N PHE A 634 -21.60 -5.17 -32.02
CA PHE A 634 -22.96 -5.64 -32.30
C PHE A 634 -23.87 -5.50 -31.06
N ARG A 635 -23.29 -5.46 -29.85
CA ARG A 635 -23.98 -5.35 -28.57
C ARG A 635 -24.63 -3.99 -28.32
N TYR A 636 -24.27 -2.94 -29.06
CA TYR A 636 -25.06 -1.71 -29.12
C TYR A 636 -26.52 -1.97 -29.53
N PHE A 637 -26.73 -2.96 -30.40
CA PHE A 637 -28.02 -3.28 -31.01
C PHE A 637 -28.73 -4.49 -30.37
N THR A 638 -27.99 -5.35 -29.69
CA THR A 638 -28.51 -6.55 -29.04
C THR A 638 -29.46 -6.18 -27.91
N LYS A 639 -30.60 -6.88 -27.83
CA LYS A 639 -31.52 -6.76 -26.69
C LYS A 639 -31.11 -7.70 -25.57
N GLU A 640 -30.32 -7.18 -24.64
CA GLU A 640 -29.77 -7.94 -23.50
C GLU A 640 -29.77 -7.16 -22.17
N VAL A 641 -30.18 -5.89 -22.16
CA VAL A 641 -30.32 -5.09 -20.92
C VAL A 641 -31.59 -5.51 -20.18
N TYR A 642 -31.45 -6.27 -19.09
CA TYR A 642 -32.57 -6.82 -18.34
C TYR A 642 -33.34 -5.78 -17.51
N PHE A 643 -34.68 -5.87 -17.54
CA PHE A 643 -35.59 -5.19 -16.62
C PHE A 643 -36.64 -6.17 -16.07
N PRO A 644 -36.88 -6.20 -14.74
CA PRO A 644 -37.88 -7.07 -14.13
C PRO A 644 -39.30 -6.78 -14.62
N SER A 645 -40.14 -7.82 -14.68
CA SER A 645 -41.55 -7.68 -15.05
C SER A 645 -42.29 -6.65 -14.18
N GLY A 646 -43.00 -5.73 -14.85
CA GLY A 646 -43.76 -4.67 -14.18
C GLY A 646 -42.91 -3.49 -13.69
N TRP A 647 -41.61 -3.48 -13.98
CA TRP A 647 -40.76 -2.31 -13.76
C TRP A 647 -40.83 -1.36 -14.95
N THR A 648 -41.08 -0.08 -14.69
CA THR A 648 -41.02 0.99 -15.69
C THR A 648 -40.60 2.28 -14.99
N GLY A 649 -39.69 3.02 -15.62
CA GLY A 649 -39.15 4.27 -15.09
C GLY A 649 -38.74 5.25 -16.18
N THR A 650 -38.22 6.39 -15.75
CA THR A 650 -37.68 7.44 -16.64
C THR A 650 -36.16 7.47 -16.52
N PHE A 651 -35.44 7.30 -17.63
CA PHE A 651 -33.99 7.42 -17.66
C PHE A 651 -33.56 8.90 -17.63
N GLY A 652 -32.26 9.17 -17.40
CA GLY A 652 -31.75 10.54 -17.30
C GLY A 652 -31.97 11.37 -18.57
N GLN A 653 -31.88 10.75 -19.75
CA GLN A 653 -32.16 11.37 -21.06
C GLN A 653 -33.66 11.58 -21.33
N GLY A 654 -34.53 11.29 -20.34
CA GLY A 654 -35.96 11.57 -20.38
C GLY A 654 -36.83 10.49 -21.04
N ASN A 655 -36.22 9.47 -21.66
CA ASN A 655 -36.92 8.32 -22.22
C ASN A 655 -37.47 7.38 -21.15
N ALA A 656 -38.56 6.67 -21.48
CA ALA A 656 -39.10 5.60 -20.64
C ALA A 656 -38.28 4.32 -20.82
N ILE A 657 -37.93 3.67 -19.71
CA ILE A 657 -37.18 2.40 -19.67
C ILE A 657 -38.00 1.33 -18.92
N PRO A 658 -38.05 0.06 -19.42
CA PRO A 658 -37.35 -0.46 -20.61
C PRO A 658 -37.96 0.00 -21.96
N GLY A 659 -39.07 0.74 -21.95
CA GLY A 659 -39.76 1.17 -23.17
C GLY A 659 -40.58 0.05 -23.82
N SER A 660 -41.04 0.27 -25.06
CA SER A 660 -41.86 -0.68 -25.81
C SER A 660 -41.06 -1.60 -26.74
N ALA A 661 -39.82 -1.23 -27.08
CA ALA A 661 -38.94 -1.99 -27.95
C ALA A 661 -38.17 -3.04 -27.15
N THR A 662 -38.85 -4.10 -26.71
CA THR A 662 -38.23 -5.14 -25.86
C THR A 662 -38.52 -6.56 -26.36
N VAL A 663 -37.75 -7.52 -25.87
CA VAL A 663 -38.03 -8.96 -26.01
C VAL A 663 -38.15 -9.61 -24.64
N PRO A 664 -38.92 -10.70 -24.47
CA PRO A 664 -38.96 -11.42 -23.20
C PRO A 664 -37.56 -11.87 -22.75
N SER A 665 -37.30 -11.85 -21.44
CA SER A 665 -36.07 -12.38 -20.88
C SER A 665 -35.96 -13.90 -21.11
N ASP A 666 -34.73 -14.43 -21.12
CA ASP A 666 -34.49 -15.87 -21.25
C ASP A 666 -34.83 -16.58 -19.93
N PRO A 667 -35.83 -17.48 -19.89
CA PRO A 667 -36.18 -18.22 -18.68
C PRO A 667 -35.02 -19.05 -18.12
N ALA A 668 -34.04 -19.45 -18.94
CA ALA A 668 -32.88 -20.21 -18.50
C ALA A 668 -31.95 -19.40 -17.58
N LYS A 669 -31.97 -18.06 -17.67
CA LYS A 669 -31.23 -17.15 -16.78
C LYS A 669 -31.95 -16.92 -15.43
N GLY A 670 -33.13 -17.50 -15.23
CA GLY A 670 -33.82 -17.55 -13.93
C GLY A 670 -34.62 -16.30 -13.54
N GLY A 671 -34.71 -15.30 -14.42
CA GLY A 671 -35.54 -14.10 -14.24
C GLY A 671 -36.87 -14.15 -15.00
N SER A 672 -37.72 -13.17 -14.75
CA SER A 672 -38.98 -12.97 -15.47
C SER A 672 -39.16 -11.48 -15.73
N GLY A 673 -38.80 -11.05 -16.93
CA GLY A 673 -38.81 -9.66 -17.34
C GLY A 673 -38.65 -9.51 -18.84
N VAL A 674 -37.95 -8.46 -19.24
CA VAL A 674 -37.68 -8.14 -20.65
C VAL A 674 -36.25 -7.66 -20.83
N TYR A 675 -35.73 -7.79 -22.06
CA TYR A 675 -34.49 -7.17 -22.49
C TYR A 675 -34.76 -5.98 -23.42
N ALA A 676 -34.16 -4.84 -23.11
CA ALA A 676 -33.98 -3.71 -24.02
C ALA A 676 -32.56 -3.75 -24.64
N SER A 677 -32.30 -2.99 -25.70
CA SER A 677 -30.91 -2.80 -26.15
C SER A 677 -30.20 -1.67 -25.41
N TYR A 678 -28.88 -1.64 -25.54
CA TYR A 678 -28.05 -0.53 -25.11
C TYR A 678 -28.59 0.82 -25.66
N THR A 679 -28.95 0.87 -26.94
CA THR A 679 -29.45 2.09 -27.59
C THR A 679 -30.87 2.46 -27.18
N ASP A 680 -31.71 1.48 -26.82
CA ASP A 680 -33.07 1.72 -26.35
C ASP A 680 -33.06 2.47 -25.01
N ILE A 681 -32.05 2.19 -24.16
CA ILE A 681 -31.89 2.87 -22.87
C ILE A 681 -31.12 4.20 -22.98
N ARG A 682 -30.19 4.33 -23.94
CA ARG A 682 -29.37 5.53 -24.18
C ARG A 682 -29.66 6.15 -25.56
N PRO A 683 -30.86 6.72 -25.79
CA PRO A 683 -31.24 7.21 -27.11
C PRO A 683 -30.33 8.30 -27.68
N ASP A 684 -29.64 9.09 -26.85
CA ASP A 684 -28.79 10.18 -27.35
C ASP A 684 -27.50 9.70 -28.01
N ILE A 685 -27.11 8.42 -27.86
CA ILE A 685 -25.93 7.85 -28.54
C ILE A 685 -26.06 7.92 -30.07
N VAL A 686 -27.28 8.00 -30.60
CA VAL A 686 -27.51 8.10 -32.04
C VAL A 686 -27.10 9.45 -32.62
N ASN A 687 -26.85 10.44 -31.76
CA ASN A 687 -26.36 11.77 -32.14
C ASN A 687 -24.83 11.82 -32.19
N ASP A 688 -24.14 10.75 -31.80
CA ASP A 688 -22.69 10.65 -31.85
C ASP A 688 -22.18 10.75 -33.31
N PRO A 689 -21.10 11.49 -33.60
CA PRO A 689 -20.55 11.62 -34.94
C PRO A 689 -20.23 10.28 -35.64
N ASP A 690 -19.82 9.26 -34.88
CA ASP A 690 -19.44 7.95 -35.41
C ASP A 690 -20.60 6.94 -35.43
N TRP A 691 -21.77 7.32 -34.91
CA TRP A 691 -22.93 6.45 -34.85
C TRP A 691 -23.34 5.92 -36.24
N GLN A 692 -23.37 6.81 -37.24
CA GLN A 692 -23.81 6.43 -38.58
C GLN A 692 -22.87 5.40 -39.20
N TYR A 693 -21.55 5.52 -38.97
CA TYR A 693 -20.57 4.54 -39.42
C TYR A 693 -20.82 3.17 -38.77
N LEU A 694 -21.01 3.13 -37.45
CA LEU A 694 -21.28 1.89 -36.73
C LEU A 694 -22.59 1.24 -37.22
N LEU A 695 -23.66 2.02 -37.39
CA LEU A 695 -24.95 1.55 -37.87
C LEU A 695 -24.84 0.96 -39.29
N ASP A 696 -24.13 1.64 -40.20
CA ASP A 696 -23.93 1.15 -41.57
C ASP A 696 -23.09 -0.12 -41.60
N LYS A 697 -22.05 -0.21 -40.74
CA LYS A 697 -21.26 -1.43 -40.57
C LYS A 697 -22.11 -2.58 -40.06
N TYR A 698 -22.89 -2.37 -38.99
CA TYR A 698 -23.77 -3.39 -38.44
C TYR A 698 -24.74 -3.93 -39.50
N ASN A 699 -25.41 -3.05 -40.25
CA ASN A 699 -26.37 -3.44 -41.26
C ASN A 699 -25.74 -4.16 -42.48
N SER A 700 -24.51 -3.83 -42.84
CA SER A 700 -23.83 -4.37 -44.03
C SER A 700 -22.97 -5.60 -43.76
N SER A 701 -22.58 -5.83 -42.50
CA SER A 701 -21.57 -6.83 -42.14
C SER A 701 -21.99 -7.77 -41.02
N TYR A 702 -22.75 -7.33 -40.01
CA TYR A 702 -23.13 -8.21 -38.90
C TYR A 702 -24.30 -9.12 -39.29
N ASN A 703 -24.06 -10.42 -39.26
CA ASN A 703 -25.05 -11.44 -39.52
C ASN A 703 -25.68 -11.90 -38.21
N THR A 704 -26.93 -11.51 -37.99
CA THR A 704 -27.68 -11.80 -36.75
C THR A 704 -28.00 -13.29 -36.56
N VAL A 705 -27.86 -14.12 -37.60
CA VAL A 705 -28.08 -15.57 -37.51
C VAL A 705 -26.80 -16.29 -37.10
N THR A 706 -25.67 -15.99 -37.75
CA THR A 706 -24.37 -16.62 -37.43
C THR A 706 -23.67 -15.96 -36.25
N LYS A 707 -24.09 -14.74 -35.87
CA LYS A 707 -23.45 -13.87 -34.87
C LYS A 707 -21.99 -13.56 -35.22
N GLN A 708 -21.75 -13.28 -36.49
CA GLN A 708 -20.41 -12.99 -37.03
C GLN A 708 -20.47 -11.75 -37.93
N TRP A 709 -19.33 -11.08 -38.08
CA TRP A 709 -19.14 -9.98 -39.02
C TRP A 709 -18.64 -10.53 -40.36
N ASP A 710 -19.56 -10.82 -41.28
CA ASP A 710 -19.27 -11.48 -42.56
C ASP A 710 -18.41 -10.62 -43.50
N ASN A 711 -18.46 -9.28 -43.36
CA ASN A 711 -17.74 -8.31 -44.19
C ASN A 711 -16.82 -7.39 -43.36
N GLY A 712 -16.24 -7.94 -42.28
CA GLY A 712 -15.35 -7.22 -41.35
C GLY A 712 -16.10 -6.47 -40.25
N ALA A 713 -15.56 -6.53 -39.03
CA ALA A 713 -16.05 -5.80 -37.86
C ALA A 713 -15.79 -4.28 -37.99
N PRO A 714 -16.46 -3.43 -37.18
CA PRO A 714 -16.16 -2.01 -37.17
C PRO A 714 -14.76 -1.77 -36.59
N GLU A 715 -14.07 -0.78 -37.12
CA GLU A 715 -12.70 -0.41 -36.75
C GLU A 715 -12.67 1.04 -36.26
N PHE A 716 -11.90 1.29 -35.20
CA PHE A 716 -11.72 2.59 -34.57
C PHE A 716 -10.26 2.80 -34.19
N THR A 717 -9.83 4.06 -34.08
CA THR A 717 -8.54 4.44 -33.52
C THR A 717 -8.82 5.32 -32.31
N TYR A 718 -8.55 4.81 -31.11
CA TYR A 718 -8.91 5.49 -29.86
C TYR A 718 -7.72 6.17 -29.18
N HIS A 719 -8.00 7.33 -28.60
CA HIS A 719 -7.09 8.12 -27.77
C HIS A 719 -7.52 8.05 -26.30
N ARG A 720 -7.42 6.84 -25.73
CA ARG A 720 -7.71 6.61 -24.31
C ARG A 720 -6.69 7.31 -23.43
N PHE A 721 -7.15 8.11 -22.47
CA PHE A 721 -6.29 8.92 -21.63
C PHE A 721 -5.25 8.08 -20.89
N TRP A 722 -5.68 7.00 -20.23
CA TRP A 722 -4.79 6.10 -19.50
C TRP A 722 -3.72 5.48 -20.41
N SER A 723 -4.08 5.07 -21.63
CA SER A 723 -3.16 4.44 -22.59
C SER A 723 -2.07 5.42 -23.04
N GLN A 724 -2.45 6.67 -23.27
CA GLN A 724 -1.50 7.72 -23.65
C GLN A 724 -0.57 8.09 -22.50
N VAL A 725 -1.06 8.10 -21.26
CA VAL A 725 -0.21 8.26 -20.08
C VAL A 725 0.73 7.05 -19.93
N ASP A 726 0.25 5.82 -20.11
CA ASP A 726 1.08 4.62 -20.05
C ASP A 726 2.24 4.69 -21.06
N MET A 727 1.97 5.15 -22.29
CA MET A 727 3.00 5.38 -23.30
C MET A 727 3.95 6.53 -22.92
N ALA A 728 3.43 7.68 -22.48
CA ALA A 728 4.25 8.82 -22.11
C ALA A 728 5.21 8.46 -20.95
N THR A 729 4.67 7.82 -19.90
CA THR A 729 5.44 7.36 -18.75
C THR A 729 6.45 6.28 -19.12
N ALA A 730 6.17 5.42 -20.09
CA ALA A 730 7.15 4.44 -20.58
C ALA A 730 8.42 5.11 -21.17
N TYR A 731 8.27 6.21 -21.92
CA TYR A 731 9.43 6.97 -22.40
C TYR A 731 10.18 7.65 -21.25
N ALA A 732 9.46 8.30 -20.32
CA ALA A 732 10.06 8.98 -19.17
C ALA A 732 10.84 8.01 -18.27
N GLU A 733 10.26 6.84 -17.97
CA GLU A 733 10.90 5.85 -17.10
C GLU A 733 12.08 5.16 -17.77
N TYR A 734 11.99 4.86 -19.07
CA TYR A 734 13.14 4.36 -19.81
C TYR A 734 14.28 5.39 -19.83
N ASP A 735 13.95 6.67 -20.03
CA ASP A 735 14.94 7.74 -19.92
C ASP A 735 15.59 7.76 -18.54
N ARG A 736 14.78 7.87 -17.48
CA ARG A 736 15.23 8.00 -16.09
C ARG A 736 16.06 6.81 -15.60
N LEU A 737 15.68 5.58 -15.99
CA LEU A 737 16.27 4.36 -15.44
C LEU A 737 17.39 3.77 -16.30
N ILE A 738 17.34 3.96 -17.63
CA ILE A 738 18.25 3.30 -18.57
C ILE A 738 19.17 4.30 -19.27
N ASN A 739 18.63 5.39 -19.85
CA ASN A 739 19.46 6.37 -20.58
C ASN A 739 20.22 7.31 -19.65
N ASP A 740 19.56 7.74 -18.59
CA ASP A 740 20.16 8.49 -17.50
C ASP A 740 20.69 7.53 -16.43
N SER A 741 21.28 6.39 -16.85
CA SER A 741 21.95 5.38 -16.00
C SER A 741 23.18 5.90 -15.20
N ASN A 742 23.13 7.16 -14.80
CA ASN A 742 23.28 7.55 -13.41
C ASN A 742 22.08 7.14 -12.52
N GLY A 743 21.70 5.86 -12.54
CA GLY A 743 21.11 5.21 -11.38
C GLY A 743 22.22 4.42 -10.68
N PRO A 744 22.69 4.76 -9.46
CA PRO A 744 22.37 5.91 -8.61
C PRO A 744 23.02 7.19 -9.17
N VAL A 745 22.60 8.36 -8.66
CA VAL A 745 23.26 9.67 -8.78
C VAL A 745 24.75 9.47 -9.07
N GLU A 746 25.27 10.04 -10.18
CA GLU A 746 26.72 10.16 -10.43
C GLU A 746 27.36 10.42 -9.08
N PRO A 747 28.24 9.55 -8.55
CA PRO A 747 28.45 9.47 -7.12
C PRO A 747 28.73 10.88 -6.60
N ALA A 748 27.72 11.40 -5.92
CA ALA A 748 27.72 12.73 -5.39
C ALA A 748 28.19 12.55 -3.96
N ALA A 749 28.82 13.58 -3.43
CA ALA A 749 28.98 13.65 -1.98
C ALA A 749 27.62 13.34 -1.33
N PRO A 750 27.56 12.44 -0.34
CA PRO A 750 26.29 12.04 0.27
C PRO A 750 25.51 13.28 0.77
N LYS A 751 24.20 13.17 0.94
CA LYS A 751 23.43 14.24 1.61
C LYS A 751 23.85 14.33 3.09
N ALA A 752 23.64 15.51 3.71
CA ALA A 752 23.89 15.65 5.13
C ALA A 752 23.02 14.65 5.93
N PRO A 753 23.59 13.92 6.91
CA PRO A 753 22.82 13.07 7.81
C PRO A 753 21.64 13.81 8.45
N SER A 754 20.47 13.19 8.47
CA SER A 754 19.25 13.78 9.04
C SER A 754 18.95 13.21 10.43
N LYS A 755 18.22 14.00 11.22
CA LYS A 755 17.74 13.66 12.57
C LYS A 755 18.82 13.10 13.52
N PRO A 756 19.99 13.75 13.66
CA PRO A 756 20.97 13.29 14.64
C PRO A 756 20.36 13.38 16.04
N ASN A 757 20.51 12.30 16.80
CA ASN A 757 20.07 12.19 18.17
C ASN A 757 21.27 11.86 19.07
N ALA A 758 21.28 12.40 20.27
CA ALA A 758 22.36 12.23 21.23
C ALA A 758 21.78 11.90 22.61
N THR A 759 22.04 10.68 23.07
CA THR A 759 21.60 10.21 24.40
C THR A 759 22.76 10.33 25.38
N ALA A 760 22.57 11.04 26.48
CA ALA A 760 23.57 11.19 27.54
C ALA A 760 23.77 9.86 28.29
N GLY A 761 25.02 9.52 28.57
CA GLY A 761 25.43 8.47 29.51
C GLY A 761 26.46 8.99 30.52
N ASN A 762 26.91 8.12 31.42
CA ASN A 762 27.98 8.46 32.36
C ASN A 762 29.31 8.57 31.60
N ASN A 763 29.92 9.77 31.60
CA ASN A 763 31.14 10.07 30.83
C ASN A 763 31.04 9.70 29.36
N SER A 764 29.82 9.66 28.82
CA SER A 764 29.58 9.17 27.47
C SER A 764 28.36 9.81 26.82
N ALA A 765 28.32 9.77 25.49
CA ALA A 765 27.14 10.07 24.71
C ALA A 765 27.00 9.01 23.63
N LEU A 766 25.81 8.45 23.49
CA LEU A 766 25.45 7.60 22.36
C LEU A 766 24.79 8.47 21.30
N LEU A 767 25.47 8.66 20.19
CA LEU A 767 24.98 9.32 18.99
C LEU A 767 24.35 8.30 18.06
N SER A 768 23.29 8.72 17.39
CA SER A 768 22.63 7.98 16.31
C SER A 768 22.11 8.97 15.27
N TRP A 769 22.04 8.56 14.01
CA TRP A 769 21.49 9.35 12.92
C TRP A 769 20.87 8.43 11.87
N ASN A 770 20.11 8.99 10.94
CA ASN A 770 19.57 8.21 9.83
C ASN A 770 20.69 7.81 8.85
N LYS A 771 20.63 6.57 8.35
CA LYS A 771 21.50 6.13 7.25
C LYS A 771 21.32 7.05 6.06
N VAL A 772 22.43 7.51 5.48
CA VAL A 772 22.44 8.31 4.24
C VAL A 772 22.71 7.37 3.08
N ASN A 773 21.84 7.39 2.07
CA ASN A 773 22.03 6.60 0.86
C ASN A 773 23.32 7.05 0.13
N GLY A 774 24.14 6.09 -0.32
CA GLY A 774 25.43 6.35 -0.98
C GLY A 774 26.59 6.77 -0.06
N ALA A 775 26.45 6.71 1.28
CA ALA A 775 27.54 7.00 2.22
C ALA A 775 28.34 5.72 2.59
N ASP A 776 29.66 5.76 2.42
CA ASP A 776 30.58 4.70 2.82
C ASP A 776 30.99 4.82 4.30
N SER A 777 31.02 6.05 4.80
CA SER A 777 31.42 6.37 6.17
C SER A 777 30.79 7.68 6.66
N TYR A 778 30.92 7.94 7.95
CA TYR A 778 30.47 9.14 8.62
C TYR A 778 31.58 9.71 9.47
N THR A 779 31.78 11.02 9.41
CA THR A 779 32.67 11.75 10.31
C THR A 779 31.83 12.44 11.38
N VAL A 780 32.02 12.03 12.63
CA VAL A 780 31.40 12.65 13.81
C VAL A 780 32.29 13.79 14.27
N LYS A 781 31.71 14.98 14.42
CA LYS A 781 32.41 16.18 14.85
C LYS A 781 31.78 16.73 16.13
N ARG A 782 32.61 17.25 17.02
CA ARG A 782 32.22 17.72 18.37
C ARG A 782 32.75 19.12 18.65
N ALA A 783 31.93 19.94 19.30
CA ALA A 783 32.28 21.23 19.86
C ALA A 783 31.79 21.36 21.32
N VAL A 784 32.35 22.34 22.05
CA VAL A 784 31.88 22.75 23.38
C VAL A 784 31.13 24.09 23.36
N THR A 785 30.88 24.63 22.16
CA THR A 785 30.15 25.87 21.91
C THR A 785 29.20 25.60 20.74
N SER A 786 27.93 26.00 20.89
CA SER A 786 26.91 25.81 19.86
C SER A 786 27.30 26.57 18.58
N GLY A 787 27.17 25.93 17.43
CA GLY A 787 27.59 26.46 16.14
C GLY A 787 29.09 26.27 15.84
N GLY A 788 29.85 25.62 16.73
CA GLY A 788 31.26 25.31 16.53
C GLY A 788 32.24 26.33 17.13
N PRO A 789 33.54 26.26 16.77
CA PRO A 789 34.13 25.35 15.78
C PRO A 789 34.09 23.87 16.22
N TYR A 790 33.78 22.97 15.29
CA TYR A 790 33.76 21.53 15.53
C TYR A 790 35.13 20.89 15.26
N THR A 791 35.41 19.80 15.98
CA THR A 791 36.60 18.96 15.82
C THR A 791 36.18 17.53 15.54
N ASP A 792 36.81 16.87 14.58
CA ASP A 792 36.52 15.47 14.26
C ASP A 792 36.91 14.57 15.45
N VAL A 793 35.98 13.72 15.89
CA VAL A 793 36.20 12.80 17.04
C VAL A 793 36.16 11.34 16.63
N ALA A 794 35.51 11.00 15.51
CA ALA A 794 35.53 9.65 14.95
C ALA A 794 35.16 9.63 13.47
N SER A 795 35.62 8.58 12.78
CA SER A 795 35.10 8.14 11.48
C SER A 795 34.55 6.73 11.64
N VAL A 796 33.29 6.52 11.28
CA VAL A 796 32.55 5.26 11.50
C VAL A 796 31.78 4.85 10.25
N THR A 797 31.54 3.55 10.07
CA THR A 797 30.69 3.02 8.98
C THR A 797 29.26 2.73 9.44
N GLN A 798 29.04 2.62 10.74
CA GLN A 798 27.72 2.46 11.34
C GLN A 798 27.05 3.82 11.56
N VAL A 799 25.72 3.81 11.66
CA VAL A 799 24.90 5.02 11.91
C VAL A 799 24.79 5.38 13.39
N THR A 800 25.70 4.86 14.20
CA THR A 800 25.79 5.10 15.64
C THR A 800 27.25 5.29 16.05
N TYR A 801 27.47 6.07 17.11
CA TYR A 801 28.79 6.26 17.69
C TYR A 801 28.68 6.54 19.20
N SER A 802 29.52 5.89 20.00
CA SER A 802 29.61 6.18 21.43
C SER A 802 30.85 7.01 21.71
N ASP A 803 30.67 8.30 22.03
CA ASP A 803 31.75 9.16 22.47
C ASP A 803 31.94 8.97 23.98
N THR A 804 33.02 8.29 24.38
CA THR A 804 33.37 8.04 25.79
C THR A 804 34.48 8.95 26.30
N THR A 805 34.89 9.97 25.53
CA THR A 805 36.00 10.86 25.92
C THR A 805 35.51 12.17 26.53
N ILE A 806 34.20 12.28 26.77
CA ILE A 806 33.53 13.48 27.25
C ILE A 806 33.32 13.46 28.77
N VAL A 807 33.30 14.65 29.38
CA VAL A 807 33.15 14.78 30.83
C VAL A 807 31.71 15.12 31.20
N ASN A 808 31.24 14.56 32.31
CA ASN A 808 29.93 14.88 32.86
C ASN A 808 29.82 16.37 33.20
N GLY A 809 28.63 16.92 33.02
CA GLY A 809 28.34 18.31 33.34
C GLY A 809 28.74 19.34 32.27
N THR A 810 29.48 18.93 31.24
CA THR A 810 29.80 19.77 30.07
C THR A 810 28.82 19.50 28.94
N THR A 811 28.20 20.54 28.37
CA THR A 811 27.38 20.39 27.17
C THR A 811 28.30 20.28 25.95
N TYR A 812 28.11 19.24 25.17
CA TYR A 812 28.77 19.01 23.89
C TYR A 812 27.76 19.12 22.76
N TYR A 813 28.23 19.63 21.64
CA TYR A 813 27.46 19.80 20.43
C TYR A 813 28.07 18.93 19.34
N TYR A 814 27.24 18.16 18.66
CA TYR A 814 27.66 17.22 17.63
C TYR A 814 27.00 17.55 16.31
N VAL A 815 27.80 17.40 15.26
CA VAL A 815 27.33 17.31 13.88
C VAL A 815 27.96 16.08 13.25
N VAL A 816 27.29 15.53 12.25
CA VAL A 816 27.79 14.38 11.50
C VAL A 816 27.78 14.73 10.02
N SER A 817 28.87 14.40 9.33
CA SER A 817 28.93 14.46 7.87
C SER A 817 29.08 13.05 7.32
N ALA A 818 28.47 12.76 6.18
CA ALA A 818 28.58 11.50 5.47
C ALA A 818 29.59 11.63 4.33
N SER A 819 30.36 10.59 4.08
CA SER A 819 31.42 10.58 3.07
C SER A 819 31.39 9.31 2.25
N ASN A 820 31.75 9.43 0.97
CA ASN A 820 32.02 8.32 0.07
C ASN A 820 33.25 8.63 -0.79
N SER A 821 33.58 7.75 -1.74
CA SER A 821 34.69 7.93 -2.68
C SER A 821 34.64 9.24 -3.51
N THR A 822 33.47 9.90 -3.59
CA THR A 822 33.28 11.11 -4.40
C THR A 822 33.22 12.42 -3.63
N GLY A 823 32.99 12.39 -2.32
CA GLY A 823 33.07 13.59 -1.50
C GLY A 823 32.42 13.45 -0.13
N THR A 824 32.39 14.56 0.60
CA THR A 824 31.82 14.66 1.95
C THR A 824 30.65 15.62 1.93
N SER A 825 29.56 15.22 2.59
CA SER A 825 28.36 16.03 2.77
C SER A 825 28.61 17.29 3.59
N PRO A 826 27.70 18.29 3.54
CA PRO A 826 27.58 19.25 4.63
C PRO A 826 27.31 18.55 5.98
N ASP A 827 27.54 19.26 7.07
CA ASP A 827 27.22 18.80 8.42
C ASP A 827 25.70 18.68 8.62
N SER A 828 25.28 17.67 9.38
CA SER A 828 23.91 17.53 9.88
C SER A 828 23.47 18.76 10.67
N PRO A 829 22.17 18.94 10.96
CA PRO A 829 21.74 19.80 12.05
C PRO A 829 22.51 19.47 13.34
N GLU A 830 22.80 20.49 14.16
CA GLU A 830 23.50 20.29 15.43
C GLU A 830 22.59 19.57 16.43
N VAL A 831 23.14 18.58 17.13
CA VAL A 831 22.51 17.99 18.32
C VAL A 831 23.38 18.25 19.54
N SER A 832 22.77 18.68 20.64
CA SER A 832 23.48 18.88 21.90
C SER A 832 23.22 17.74 22.87
N VAL A 833 24.22 17.38 23.66
CA VAL A 833 24.09 16.46 24.78
C VAL A 833 24.95 16.94 25.94
N LYS A 834 24.42 16.82 27.15
CA LYS A 834 25.16 17.07 28.38
C LYS A 834 25.27 15.73 29.11
N PRO A 835 26.40 15.02 28.98
CA PRO A 835 26.64 13.80 29.75
C PRO A 835 26.43 14.12 31.22
N ALA A 836 25.73 13.23 31.89
CA ALA A 836 25.53 13.30 33.31
C ALA A 836 25.97 11.95 33.85
N ALA A 837 26.57 11.97 35.03
CA ALA A 837 26.72 10.73 35.75
C ALA A 837 25.33 10.10 35.84
N VAL A 838 25.21 8.82 35.47
CA VAL A 838 24.01 8.05 35.79
C VAL A 838 23.79 8.29 37.28
N PRO A 839 22.67 8.89 37.70
CA PRO A 839 22.41 9.06 39.11
C PRO A 839 22.41 7.66 39.70
N ILE A 840 23.43 7.34 40.49
CA ILE A 840 23.34 6.18 41.36
C ILE A 840 22.14 6.52 42.25
N PRO A 841 21.10 5.65 42.33
CA PRO A 841 20.06 5.82 43.33
C PRO A 841 20.75 6.13 44.66
N ALA A 842 20.34 7.20 45.33
CA ALA A 842 20.96 7.60 46.58
C ALA A 842 20.96 6.41 47.55
N VAL A 843 21.96 6.31 48.41
CA VAL A 843 21.97 5.29 49.47
C VAL A 843 20.66 5.43 50.25
N GLY A 844 19.80 4.40 50.23
CA GLY A 844 18.43 4.47 50.75
C GLY A 844 17.30 4.36 49.72
N ASP A 845 17.57 4.56 48.43
CA ASP A 845 16.56 4.52 47.36
C ASP A 845 16.12 3.08 47.03
N LEU A 846 17.03 2.11 47.19
CA LEU A 846 16.67 0.69 47.20
C LEU A 846 16.63 0.22 48.65
N VAL A 847 15.61 -0.57 49.01
CA VAL A 847 15.45 -1.10 50.36
C VAL A 847 15.26 -2.61 50.28
N VAL A 848 15.96 -3.35 51.14
CA VAL A 848 15.74 -4.78 51.33
C VAL A 848 14.79 -4.96 52.50
N GLN A 849 13.71 -5.69 52.27
CA GLN A 849 12.79 -6.15 53.29
C GLN A 849 13.00 -7.63 53.56
N TYR A 850 12.98 -8.00 54.84
CA TYR A 850 13.17 -9.37 55.31
C TYR A 850 11.98 -9.81 56.15
N LYS A 851 11.67 -11.10 56.05
CA LYS A 851 10.90 -11.84 57.06
C LYS A 851 11.42 -13.28 57.15
N THR A 852 11.15 -13.93 58.28
CA THR A 852 11.28 -15.39 58.42
C THR A 852 9.93 -16.00 58.80
N SER A 853 9.62 -17.15 58.20
CA SER A 853 8.49 -18.01 58.62
C SER A 853 8.96 -19.19 59.47
N ASP A 854 10.27 -19.36 59.60
CA ASP A 854 10.91 -20.38 60.41
C ASP A 854 11.69 -19.68 61.52
N THR A 855 11.13 -19.68 62.72
CA THR A 855 11.68 -18.94 63.87
C THR A 855 12.53 -19.84 64.77
N ASN A 856 12.70 -21.11 64.41
CA ASN A 856 13.54 -22.04 65.14
C ASN A 856 14.99 -21.92 64.66
N PRO A 857 15.92 -21.39 65.48
CA PRO A 857 17.29 -21.18 65.03
C PRO A 857 18.12 -22.47 64.90
N GLY A 858 17.60 -23.63 65.30
CA GLY A 858 18.36 -24.87 65.44
C GLY A 858 18.03 -25.98 64.42
N ASP A 859 17.72 -25.63 63.18
CA ASP A 859 17.25 -26.56 62.15
C ASP A 859 18.32 -26.94 61.11
N ASN A 860 18.03 -27.97 60.30
CA ASN A 860 18.90 -28.44 59.22
C ASN A 860 18.87 -27.57 57.96
N GLN A 861 18.14 -26.46 58.00
CA GLN A 861 18.01 -25.49 56.94
C GLN A 861 17.54 -24.15 57.53
N PHE A 862 17.92 -23.05 56.88
CA PHE A 862 17.35 -21.74 57.17
C PHE A 862 16.66 -21.15 55.94
N ARG A 863 15.62 -20.34 56.17
CA ARG A 863 14.64 -19.97 55.14
C ARG A 863 14.33 -18.47 55.11
N PRO A 864 15.29 -17.62 54.69
CA PRO A 864 15.08 -16.20 54.64
C PRO A 864 14.13 -15.86 53.47
N GLN A 865 13.20 -14.93 53.72
CA GLN A 865 12.32 -14.41 52.70
C GLN A 865 12.60 -12.93 52.49
N LEU A 866 12.87 -12.57 51.25
CA LEU A 866 13.39 -11.26 50.87
C LEU A 866 12.48 -10.58 49.85
N ARG A 867 12.53 -9.25 49.85
CA ARG A 867 11.90 -8.38 48.85
C ARG A 867 12.76 -7.13 48.67
N ILE A 868 12.95 -6.69 47.43
CA ILE A 868 13.62 -5.42 47.12
C ILE A 868 12.56 -4.41 46.74
N VAL A 869 12.58 -3.23 47.36
CA VAL A 869 11.69 -2.10 47.08
C VAL A 869 12.50 -0.98 46.45
N ASN A 870 12.00 -0.39 45.36
CA ASN A 870 12.59 0.79 44.74
C ASN A 870 11.81 2.04 45.15
N ASN A 871 12.31 2.74 46.16
CA ASN A 871 11.81 4.04 46.60
C ASN A 871 12.41 5.22 45.81
N GLY A 872 13.38 4.96 44.93
CA GLY A 872 14.00 5.95 44.07
C GLY A 872 13.11 6.40 42.92
N THR A 873 13.62 7.35 42.13
CA THR A 873 12.92 7.96 40.98
C THR A 873 13.31 7.36 39.63
N THR A 874 14.23 6.41 39.60
CA THR A 874 14.74 5.76 38.37
C THR A 874 14.50 4.26 38.41
N SER A 875 14.32 3.64 37.23
CA SER A 875 14.19 2.17 37.14
C SER A 875 15.56 1.51 37.29
N VAL A 876 15.62 0.40 38.04
CA VAL A 876 16.85 -0.35 38.31
C VAL A 876 16.79 -1.72 37.64
N SER A 877 17.75 -2.03 36.78
CA SER A 877 17.91 -3.36 36.17
C SER A 877 18.34 -4.38 37.25
N LEU A 878 17.56 -5.45 37.44
CA LEU A 878 17.79 -6.41 38.54
C LEU A 878 19.07 -7.23 38.35
N LYS A 879 19.53 -7.44 37.11
CA LYS A 879 20.78 -8.16 36.83
C LYS A 879 22.01 -7.48 37.46
N ASP A 880 21.91 -6.20 37.77
CA ASP A 880 22.97 -5.37 38.33
C ASP A 880 22.92 -5.32 39.86
N VAL A 881 21.92 -5.99 40.47
CA VAL A 881 21.66 -6.01 41.91
C VAL A 881 22.16 -7.30 42.55
N LYS A 882 22.81 -7.17 43.72
CA LYS A 882 23.21 -8.29 44.57
C LYS A 882 22.80 -8.06 46.02
N LEU A 883 22.38 -9.11 46.73
CA LEU A 883 22.12 -9.09 48.17
C LEU A 883 23.12 -10.00 48.88
N ARG A 884 23.46 -9.70 50.14
CA ARG A 884 24.28 -10.60 50.98
C ARG A 884 23.55 -10.92 52.28
N TYR A 885 23.27 -12.20 52.51
CA TYR A 885 22.72 -12.68 53.78
C TYR A 885 23.84 -13.40 54.54
N TYR A 886 24.24 -12.86 55.69
CA TYR A 886 25.39 -13.23 56.51
C TYR A 886 24.98 -14.15 57.66
N TYR A 887 25.74 -15.24 57.83
CA TYR A 887 25.45 -16.29 58.79
C TYR A 887 26.72 -17.06 59.16
N THR A 888 26.65 -17.90 60.19
CA THR A 888 27.70 -18.83 60.58
C THR A 888 27.41 -20.24 60.06
N ILE A 889 28.41 -20.92 59.50
CA ILE A 889 28.21 -22.22 58.86
C ILE A 889 28.07 -23.38 59.87
N ASP A 890 28.44 -23.19 61.14
CA ASP A 890 28.30 -24.20 62.21
C ASP A 890 28.83 -25.60 61.85
N GLY A 891 30.12 -25.66 61.51
CA GLY A 891 30.77 -26.89 61.05
C GLY A 891 30.80 -26.94 59.53
N GLU A 892 31.98 -26.66 58.99
CA GLU A 892 32.24 -26.52 57.56
C GLU A 892 31.77 -27.74 56.75
N LYS A 893 30.84 -27.49 55.82
CA LYS A 893 30.25 -28.46 54.88
C LYS A 893 29.83 -27.76 53.60
N ASP A 894 29.72 -28.52 52.52
CA ASP A 894 29.13 -28.02 51.28
C ASP A 894 27.65 -27.67 51.50
N GLN A 895 27.19 -26.61 50.84
CA GLN A 895 25.86 -26.01 51.05
C GLN A 895 25.08 -26.00 49.74
N GLN A 896 23.75 -26.03 49.84
CA GLN A 896 22.83 -25.98 48.72
C GLN A 896 21.95 -24.74 48.82
N PHE A 897 21.84 -24.01 47.72
CA PHE A 897 20.95 -22.86 47.57
C PHE A 897 19.70 -23.29 46.81
N ASN A 898 18.53 -23.09 47.40
CA ASN A 898 17.25 -23.41 46.77
C ASN A 898 16.35 -22.17 46.78
N VAL A 899 15.58 -22.02 45.70
CA VAL A 899 14.54 -21.01 45.58
C VAL A 899 13.21 -21.74 45.64
N ASP A 900 12.53 -21.67 46.78
CA ASP A 900 11.24 -22.33 46.98
C ASP A 900 10.13 -21.59 46.21
N TYR A 901 10.24 -20.26 46.10
CA TYR A 901 9.34 -19.42 45.32
C TYR A 901 9.96 -18.06 45.00
N ALA A 902 9.69 -17.50 43.82
CA ALA A 902 10.01 -16.10 43.52
C ALA A 902 8.99 -15.52 42.52
N THR A 903 8.41 -14.35 42.82
CA THR A 903 7.47 -13.66 41.91
C THR A 903 8.08 -13.38 40.53
N LEU A 904 9.38 -13.09 40.49
CA LEU A 904 10.15 -12.82 39.28
C LEU A 904 10.64 -14.09 38.53
N GLY A 905 10.17 -15.27 38.95
CA GLY A 905 10.56 -16.58 38.40
C GLY A 905 11.78 -17.17 39.10
N GLY A 906 11.67 -18.40 39.62
CA GLY A 906 12.73 -19.04 40.41
C GLY A 906 14.05 -19.24 39.64
N SER A 907 13.99 -19.49 38.33
CA SER A 907 15.17 -19.62 37.47
C SER A 907 15.96 -18.32 37.27
N ASN A 908 15.37 -17.18 37.65
CA ASN A 908 16.00 -15.87 37.53
C ASN A 908 16.72 -15.44 38.81
N VAL A 909 16.63 -16.22 39.90
CA VAL A 909 17.33 -15.98 41.17
C VAL A 909 18.48 -16.96 41.33
N LEU A 910 19.68 -16.44 41.51
CA LEU A 910 20.91 -17.20 41.66
C LEU A 910 21.48 -17.01 43.07
N GLY A 911 22.09 -18.06 43.63
CA GLY A 911 22.76 -18.00 44.92
C GLY A 911 24.17 -18.55 44.86
N GLY A 912 25.11 -17.85 45.50
CA GLY A 912 26.50 -18.27 45.66
C GLY A 912 26.96 -18.13 47.10
N PHE A 913 27.70 -19.11 47.62
CA PHE A 913 28.23 -19.08 48.98
C PHE A 913 29.64 -18.49 49.00
N VAL A 914 29.89 -17.54 49.90
CA VAL A 914 31.19 -16.89 50.04
C VAL A 914 31.65 -16.97 51.48
N LYS A 915 32.83 -17.57 51.68
CA LYS A 915 33.50 -17.63 52.99
C LYS A 915 34.17 -16.30 53.31
N LEU A 916 33.96 -15.80 54.52
CA LEU A 916 34.62 -14.60 55.04
C LEU A 916 35.99 -14.94 55.61
N THR A 917 37.04 -14.26 55.13
CA THR A 917 38.41 -14.41 55.64
C THR A 917 39.04 -13.04 55.86
N PRO A 918 39.18 -12.56 57.12
CA PRO A 918 38.75 -13.21 58.37
C PRO A 918 37.22 -13.25 58.52
N ALA A 919 36.71 -14.13 59.39
CA ALA A 919 35.30 -14.13 59.78
C ALA A 919 34.93 -12.81 60.49
N ALA A 920 33.69 -12.37 60.32
CA ALA A 920 33.10 -11.20 60.98
C ALA A 920 32.30 -11.63 62.23
N THR A 921 31.89 -10.67 63.04
CA THR A 921 31.08 -10.99 64.23
C THR A 921 29.70 -11.47 63.80
N GLY A 922 29.34 -12.71 64.14
CA GLY A 922 28.06 -13.31 63.75
C GLY A 922 27.99 -13.78 62.29
N ALA A 923 29.14 -13.88 61.59
CA ALA A 923 29.19 -14.45 60.25
C ALA A 923 30.59 -14.97 59.87
N ASP A 924 30.67 -16.22 59.43
CA ASP A 924 31.84 -16.75 58.71
C ASP A 924 31.54 -17.02 57.23
N TYR A 925 30.26 -16.91 56.83
CA TYR A 925 29.78 -16.99 55.46
C TYR A 925 28.75 -15.90 55.16
N TYR A 926 28.59 -15.61 53.87
CA TYR A 926 27.33 -15.08 53.36
C TYR A 926 26.90 -15.84 52.12
N VAL A 927 25.59 -15.84 51.87
CA VAL A 927 25.01 -16.21 50.59
C VAL A 927 24.75 -14.94 49.79
N GLU A 928 25.39 -14.85 48.63
CA GLU A 928 25.19 -13.79 47.65
C GLU A 928 24.01 -14.16 46.76
N ILE A 929 22.94 -13.37 46.81
CA ILE A 929 21.78 -13.52 45.94
C ILE A 929 21.92 -12.53 44.77
N SER A 930 21.80 -13.03 43.54
CA SER A 930 21.88 -12.22 42.32
C SER A 930 20.81 -12.63 41.30
N PHE A 931 20.66 -11.88 40.21
CA PHE A 931 19.58 -12.06 39.25
C PHE A 931 20.08 -12.18 37.81
N THR A 932 19.36 -12.94 36.98
CA THR A 932 19.63 -13.01 35.54
C THR A 932 19.03 -11.81 34.80
N ALA A 933 19.39 -11.60 33.52
CA ALA A 933 18.73 -10.59 32.68
C ALA A 933 17.21 -10.84 32.52
N GLY A 934 16.75 -12.09 32.65
CA GLY A 934 15.33 -12.46 32.59
C GLY A 934 14.50 -11.97 33.78
N ALA A 935 15.13 -11.50 34.86
CA ALA A 935 14.44 -10.86 35.98
C ALA A 935 13.87 -9.47 35.64
N GLY A 936 14.32 -8.84 34.54
CA GLY A 936 13.86 -7.52 34.11
C GLY A 936 14.35 -6.35 34.97
N SER A 937 13.56 -5.28 35.01
CA SER A 937 13.88 -4.04 35.74
C SER A 937 12.81 -3.69 36.76
N LEU A 938 13.23 -3.15 37.89
CA LEU A 938 12.38 -2.67 38.97
C LEU A 938 12.08 -1.18 38.78
N ALA A 939 10.83 -0.84 38.44
CA ALA A 939 10.40 0.55 38.24
C ALA A 939 10.33 1.34 39.58
N PRO A 940 10.39 2.69 39.54
CA PRO A 940 10.12 3.54 40.71
C PRO A 940 8.80 3.17 41.41
N GLY A 941 8.83 3.07 42.74
CA GLY A 941 7.68 2.70 43.57
C GLY A 941 7.29 1.21 43.53
N ALA A 942 7.96 0.39 42.72
CA ALA A 942 7.68 -1.05 42.63
C ALA A 942 8.52 -1.87 43.63
N ASN A 943 8.13 -3.14 43.81
CA ASN A 943 8.95 -4.13 44.52
C ASN A 943 9.01 -5.46 43.75
N THR A 944 10.01 -6.29 44.04
CA THR A 944 10.26 -7.57 43.35
C THR A 944 9.19 -8.64 43.56
N GLY A 945 8.18 -8.38 44.40
CA GLY A 945 7.42 -9.44 45.03
C GLY A 945 8.29 -10.24 46.00
N GLU A 946 7.79 -11.40 46.40
CA GLU A 946 8.39 -12.24 47.43
C GLU A 946 9.41 -13.21 46.83
N ILE A 947 10.57 -13.32 47.47
CA ILE A 947 11.63 -14.29 47.16
C ILE A 947 11.81 -15.17 48.39
N GLN A 948 11.43 -16.44 48.30
CA GLN A 948 11.55 -17.44 49.36
C GLN A 948 12.74 -18.34 49.08
N LEU A 949 13.70 -18.32 49.99
CA LEU A 949 14.95 -19.06 49.85
C LEU A 949 15.00 -20.18 50.89
N ARG A 950 15.77 -21.22 50.58
CA ARG A 950 16.09 -22.30 51.51
C ARG A 950 17.53 -22.74 51.34
N ILE A 951 18.29 -22.64 52.41
CA ILE A 951 19.71 -23.01 52.45
C ILE A 951 19.85 -24.20 53.40
N ASN A 952 20.51 -25.26 52.95
CA ASN A 952 20.80 -26.45 53.74
C ASN A 952 22.23 -26.95 53.45
N LYS A 953 22.85 -27.66 54.42
CA LYS A 953 24.07 -28.42 54.15
C LYS A 953 23.74 -29.65 53.30
N THR A 954 24.67 -30.11 52.48
CA THR A 954 24.48 -31.31 51.66
C THR A 954 24.22 -32.58 52.49
N ASP A 955 24.70 -32.60 53.74
CA ASP A 955 24.48 -33.71 54.69
C ASP A 955 23.33 -33.48 55.67
N TRP A 956 22.60 -32.36 55.55
CA TRP A 956 21.50 -31.97 56.43
C TRP A 956 21.86 -31.86 57.91
N SER A 957 23.14 -31.62 58.24
CA SER A 957 23.51 -31.21 59.59
C SER A 957 22.97 -29.83 59.94
N ASN A 958 22.69 -29.59 61.22
CA ASN A 958 22.00 -28.38 61.67
C ASN A 958 22.86 -27.11 61.54
N TYR A 959 22.18 -25.98 61.36
CA TYR A 959 22.67 -24.63 61.61
C TYR A 959 22.21 -24.16 63.01
N ASN A 960 22.83 -23.10 63.50
CA ASN A 960 22.47 -22.38 64.72
C ASN A 960 22.36 -20.86 64.42
N GLU A 961 21.19 -20.44 63.97
CA GLU A 961 20.94 -19.05 63.53
C GLU A 961 20.90 -18.04 64.68
N ALA A 962 20.91 -18.47 65.95
CA ALA A 962 20.70 -17.60 67.11
C ALA A 962 21.76 -16.48 67.25
N GLY A 963 22.93 -16.65 66.64
CA GLY A 963 24.02 -15.67 66.60
C GLY A 963 24.29 -15.06 65.23
N ASP A 964 23.50 -15.41 64.21
CA ASP A 964 23.76 -15.01 62.83
C ASP A 964 23.39 -13.55 62.58
N TYR A 965 24.25 -12.83 61.86
CA TYR A 965 24.08 -11.39 61.64
C TYR A 965 22.76 -11.04 60.95
N SER A 966 22.41 -11.75 59.88
CA SER A 966 21.22 -11.44 59.07
C SER A 966 19.92 -12.03 59.63
N TYR A 967 19.98 -12.86 60.67
CA TYR A 967 18.81 -13.52 61.24
C TYR A 967 18.19 -12.72 62.39
N ASP A 968 16.85 -12.69 62.42
CA ASP A 968 16.07 -12.20 63.55
C ASP A 968 14.73 -12.94 63.59
N PRO A 969 14.48 -13.79 64.61
CA PRO A 969 13.26 -14.58 64.70
C PRO A 969 12.00 -13.75 64.97
N SER A 970 12.15 -12.46 65.34
CA SER A 970 11.01 -11.56 65.56
C SER A 970 10.39 -11.02 64.26
N LYS A 971 11.10 -11.13 63.12
CA LYS A 971 10.67 -10.59 61.83
C LYS A 971 9.72 -11.55 61.10
N ILE A 972 8.52 -11.72 61.63
CA ILE A 972 7.48 -12.60 61.05
C ILE A 972 6.64 -11.94 59.94
N SER A 973 6.92 -10.68 59.61
CA SER A 973 6.34 -9.93 58.49
C SER A 973 7.41 -9.09 57.80
N PHE A 974 7.22 -8.76 56.52
CA PHE A 974 8.20 -7.97 55.77
C PHE A 974 8.42 -6.62 56.44
N SER A 975 9.66 -6.35 56.81
CA SER A 975 10.11 -5.07 57.34
C SER A 975 11.48 -4.76 56.78
N ASP A 976 11.78 -3.46 56.64
CA ASP A 976 13.08 -2.98 56.18
C ASP A 976 14.19 -3.57 57.06
N TRP A 977 15.21 -4.13 56.41
CA TRP A 977 16.21 -4.96 57.07
C TRP A 977 17.60 -4.62 56.58
N GLU A 978 18.31 -3.84 57.38
CA GLU A 978 19.65 -3.36 57.04
C GLU A 978 20.71 -4.46 57.14
N ARG A 979 20.42 -5.57 57.86
CA ARG A 979 21.38 -6.67 58.04
C ARG A 979 21.45 -7.61 56.84
N VAL A 980 20.82 -7.27 55.72
CA VAL A 980 21.01 -7.90 54.41
C VAL A 980 21.33 -6.78 53.42
N PRO A 981 22.62 -6.42 53.26
CA PRO A 981 22.99 -5.31 52.40
C PRO A 981 22.75 -5.61 50.92
N LEU A 982 22.37 -4.58 50.19
CA LEU A 982 22.15 -4.58 48.75
C LEU A 982 23.25 -3.79 48.07
N TYR A 983 23.76 -4.35 46.97
CA TYR A 983 24.73 -3.75 46.09
C TYR A 983 24.12 -3.50 44.73
N LEU A 984 24.38 -2.33 44.16
CA LEU A 984 24.06 -1.99 42.78
C LEU A 984 25.37 -1.74 42.03
N ASN A 985 25.60 -2.48 40.95
CA ASN A 985 26.86 -2.43 40.19
C ASN A 985 28.11 -2.62 41.09
N GLY A 986 28.00 -3.46 42.11
CA GLY A 986 29.08 -3.74 43.06
C GLY A 986 29.31 -2.68 44.15
N THR A 987 28.53 -1.59 44.17
CA THR A 987 28.59 -0.56 45.22
C THR A 987 27.47 -0.75 46.23
N LEU A 988 27.77 -0.63 47.53
CA LEU A 988 26.76 -0.73 48.60
C LEU A 988 25.70 0.38 48.43
N ALA A 989 24.44 -0.02 48.24
CA ALA A 989 23.31 0.89 48.02
C ALA A 989 22.32 0.88 49.20
N TRP A 990 22.29 -0.18 50.01
CA TRP A 990 21.45 -0.30 51.21
C TRP A 990 22.04 -1.27 52.22
N GLY A 991 21.76 -1.04 53.51
CA GLY A 991 22.13 -1.94 54.60
C GLY A 991 23.56 -1.77 55.10
N LEU A 992 23.94 -2.69 56.00
CA LEU A 992 25.20 -2.69 56.73
C LEU A 992 25.87 -4.07 56.59
N GLU A 993 27.19 -4.08 56.43
CA GLU A 993 27.99 -5.30 56.54
C GLU A 993 28.36 -5.57 58.03
N PRO A 994 28.55 -6.84 58.44
CA PRO A 994 28.91 -7.24 59.82
C PRO A 994 30.33 -6.89 60.28
#